data_AF-A0A8U8CFX6-F1
#
_entry.id   AF-A0A8U8CFX6-F1
#
_cell.length_a   1.000
_cell.length_b   1.000
_cell.length_c   1.000
_cell.angle_alpha   90.00
_cell.angle_beta   90.00
_cell.angle_gamma   90.00
#
_symmetry.space_group_name_H-M   'P 1'
#
loop_
_entity.id
_entity.type
_entity.pdbx_description
1 polymer ?
#
loop_
_entity_poly.entity_id
_entity_poly.type
_entity_poly.pdbx_seq_one_letter_code
_entity_poly.pdbx_strand_id
1 'polypeptide(L)'
;MASVLDWKKLMKVDPDTLPRQEELADRLFILCISLILVDGKDLKTEAPEKMIHLFKITQSLLKMKAQEVELALEEVEKAGEEQAKCGKQMAQKSAGGRDTRFLRDEIHQLEKQLEQKERLLTDTEKELEKEKKVNEQLALRIEDAENENIRFRRESGLLFAQNEQLRQDVVDYQRQIDSQKEAIPLRRGGVSDYTSQLSKRSSELVQYLDEIQNLTEANEKLEMQNQEMRKNLEESVQEMEKMTDEYSKMKLIVQQSDIIMDELRKEKDRYKFQVQDLSDQLKAKNEEDDPLMAAVNAKVEEWKKILASKDDELLEYQQMLLNFEEKMKMLQLDVDRNSILSLQQGVQERDAQIRLLTEQVEQYTKEMEKNAFIIEKLKDDLQKDKGHSSLAQQNQIGDMQEKFKMLEDRTMEAEKSAELAEAHAREKDKELVETLKRMRDYELGIYGLEEAVAEIKDLRKQVKIREHEIESLIKEVNKLELKINDLLDENEELRERLGLEPKTMIDLNEFRNSKALKQQQYKAENQILLQEIERLEEERIELKKQIRKLAQEKGRRVATTGRMFFDINCPFKNKGKNMRKLDFLNRHDIAEVEAKNEYLATELRERERDLEKNRTVMAKFQSKLKELSEENKQLEQGMKEILQAIKEMQKDSSMKGGETALIIPSLDRLVHAMESKNSEGIFDASVHLKAQVDQLTGRNEELRQELKETQKEATSLSNQLASANEKIEQMKNEIYLLHQSEGANIVFQTVNLPEGMAPSSVNTINSLNEYLIHLTQELENKENLLKQLEDAVEDYKRKFAVIRHQQGLLYKEYQRYCSLF
;
A
#
# COMPACT_ATOMS: atom_id res chain seq x y z
N MET A 1 -11.65 2.21 60.48
CA MET A 1 -12.00 1.35 61.63
C MET A 1 -10.76 0.55 61.99
N ALA A 2 -10.17 0.79 63.17
CA ALA A 2 -9.01 0.03 63.63
C ALA A 2 -9.44 -1.43 63.87
N SER A 3 -8.81 -2.38 63.18
CA SER A 3 -9.02 -3.81 63.40
C SER A 3 -8.48 -4.19 64.77
N VAL A 4 -9.37 -4.40 65.73
CA VAL A 4 -9.03 -4.91 67.07
C VAL A 4 -8.31 -6.24 66.91
N LEU A 5 -7.10 -6.34 67.48
CA LEU A 5 -6.29 -7.56 67.46
C LEU A 5 -7.06 -8.74 68.07
N ASP A 6 -7.24 -9.82 67.30
CA ASP A 6 -7.75 -11.08 67.84
C ASP A 6 -6.60 -11.86 68.50
N TRP A 7 -6.27 -11.48 69.73
CA TRP A 7 -5.24 -12.14 70.54
C TRP A 7 -5.46 -13.65 70.69
N LYS A 8 -6.70 -14.16 70.58
CA LYS A 8 -6.98 -15.60 70.66
C LYS A 8 -6.48 -16.36 69.43
N LYS A 9 -6.44 -15.72 68.25
CA LYS A 9 -5.86 -16.30 67.04
C LYS A 9 -4.34 -16.25 67.09
N LEU A 10 -3.79 -15.12 67.53
CA LEU A 10 -2.34 -14.94 67.62
C LEU A 10 -1.69 -15.93 68.60
N MET A 11 -2.29 -16.15 69.78
CA MET A 11 -1.78 -17.07 70.80
C MET A 11 -1.91 -18.56 70.46
N LYS A 12 -2.65 -18.91 69.40
CA LYS A 12 -2.77 -20.30 68.90
C LYS A 12 -1.69 -20.65 67.88
N VAL A 13 -0.95 -19.67 67.39
CA VAL A 13 0.08 -19.87 66.38
C VAL A 13 1.37 -20.28 67.09
N ASP A 14 1.91 -21.44 66.73
CA ASP A 14 3.20 -21.88 67.26
C ASP A 14 4.35 -21.28 66.41
N PRO A 15 5.19 -20.39 66.96
CA PRO A 15 6.25 -19.69 66.22
C PRO A 15 7.27 -20.62 65.56
N ASP A 16 7.45 -21.83 66.08
CA ASP A 16 8.43 -22.80 65.59
C ASP A 16 7.92 -23.60 64.38
N THR A 17 6.59 -23.68 64.20
CA THR A 17 5.96 -24.37 63.06
C THR A 17 5.63 -23.44 61.89
N LEU A 18 5.72 -22.13 62.12
CA LEU A 18 5.39 -21.07 61.17
C LEU A 18 6.15 -21.14 59.83
N PRO A 19 7.46 -21.50 59.79
CA PRO A 19 8.20 -21.62 58.52
C PRO A 19 7.66 -22.71 57.57
N ARG A 20 6.81 -23.62 58.05
CA ARG A 20 6.19 -24.68 57.24
C ARG A 20 4.79 -24.30 56.72
N GLN A 21 4.31 -23.09 57.05
CA GLN A 21 2.95 -22.65 56.75
C GLN A 21 2.97 -21.26 56.08
N GLU A 22 3.43 -21.22 54.83
CA GLU A 22 3.66 -20.00 54.04
C GLU A 22 2.42 -19.09 53.95
N GLU A 23 1.24 -19.64 53.65
CA GLU A 23 0.01 -18.83 53.56
C GLU A 23 -0.45 -18.24 54.90
N LEU A 24 -0.16 -18.90 56.03
CA LEU A 24 -0.47 -18.37 57.35
C LEU A 24 0.57 -17.32 57.75
N ALA A 25 1.83 -17.52 57.37
CA ALA A 25 2.91 -16.60 57.59
C ALA A 25 2.69 -15.26 56.83
N ASP A 26 2.24 -15.30 55.58
CA ASP A 26 1.94 -14.09 54.81
C ASP A 26 0.74 -13.32 55.38
N ARG A 27 -0.32 -14.03 55.81
CA ARG A 27 -1.47 -13.41 56.48
C ARG A 27 -1.07 -12.75 57.81
N LEU A 28 -0.19 -13.40 58.58
CA LEU A 28 0.33 -12.85 59.84
C LEU A 28 1.33 -11.72 59.62
N PHE A 29 2.10 -11.74 58.52
CA PHE A 29 3.01 -10.67 58.14
C PHE A 29 2.26 -9.38 57.83
N ILE A 30 1.17 -9.46 57.03
CA ILE A 30 0.29 -8.32 56.75
C ILE A 30 -0.32 -7.78 58.05
N LEU A 31 -0.79 -8.66 58.94
CA LEU A 31 -1.34 -8.27 60.24
C LEU A 31 -0.27 -7.58 61.12
N CYS A 32 0.96 -8.11 61.17
CA CYS A 32 2.05 -7.53 61.96
C CYS A 32 2.56 -6.19 61.40
N ILE A 33 2.59 -6.02 60.08
CA ILE A 33 2.91 -4.72 59.45
C ILE A 33 1.85 -3.68 59.79
N SER A 34 0.57 -4.05 59.74
CA SER A 34 -0.51 -3.15 60.13
C SER A 34 -0.39 -2.70 61.59
N LEU A 35 0.14 -3.55 62.47
CA LEU A 35 0.46 -3.25 63.87
C LEU A 35 1.61 -2.25 64.05
N ILE A 36 2.68 -2.36 63.27
CA ILE A 36 3.85 -1.46 63.35
C ILE A 36 3.48 -0.03 62.95
N LEU A 37 2.45 0.12 62.10
CA LEU A 37 1.89 1.41 61.68
C LEU A 37 0.89 2.02 62.68
N VAL A 38 0.45 1.27 63.71
CA VAL A 38 -0.46 1.79 64.75
C VAL A 38 0.33 2.33 65.94
N ASP A 39 -0.06 3.52 66.40
CA ASP A 39 0.56 4.33 67.46
C ASP A 39 0.79 3.50 68.74
N GLY A 40 2.02 3.50 69.28
CA GLY A 40 2.50 2.61 70.36
C GLY A 40 1.84 2.75 71.75
N LYS A 41 0.67 3.42 71.83
CA LYS A 41 -0.12 3.64 73.04
C LYS A 41 -1.01 2.43 73.38
N ASP A 42 -1.44 1.66 72.37
CA ASP A 42 -2.36 0.51 72.56
C ASP A 42 -1.65 -0.79 73.01
N LEU A 43 -0.32 -0.82 72.96
CA LEU A 43 0.49 -1.99 73.37
C LEU A 43 0.90 -1.93 74.85
N LYS A 44 0.75 -0.79 75.53
CA LYS A 44 1.19 -0.61 76.95
C LYS A 44 0.22 -1.22 77.98
N THR A 45 -1.01 -1.51 77.58
CA THR A 45 -2.09 -2.01 78.45
C THR A 45 -2.24 -3.54 78.43
N GLU A 46 -1.46 -4.26 77.61
CA GLU A 46 -1.58 -5.70 77.40
C GLU A 46 -0.58 -6.53 78.22
N ALA A 47 -0.92 -7.80 78.46
CA ALA A 47 -0.11 -8.70 79.28
C ALA A 47 1.28 -9.00 78.64
N PRO A 48 2.37 -9.03 79.44
CA PRO A 48 3.74 -9.20 78.92
C PRO A 48 3.93 -10.51 78.14
N GLU A 49 3.20 -11.56 78.49
CA GLU A 49 3.24 -12.87 77.80
C GLU A 49 2.75 -12.78 76.34
N LYS A 50 1.71 -11.98 76.08
CA LYS A 50 1.17 -11.77 74.72
C LYS A 50 2.16 -11.01 73.85
N MET A 51 2.85 -10.02 74.41
CA MET A 51 3.89 -9.26 73.72
C MET A 51 5.10 -10.13 73.39
N ILE A 52 5.54 -10.97 74.33
CA ILE A 52 6.65 -11.91 74.09
C ILE A 52 6.27 -12.90 72.98
N HIS A 53 5.04 -13.39 72.96
CA HIS A 53 4.59 -14.32 71.92
C HIS A 53 4.49 -13.65 70.55
N LEU A 54 3.94 -12.43 70.47
CA LEU A 54 3.94 -11.62 69.25
C LEU A 54 5.38 -11.39 68.75
N PHE A 55 6.31 -11.03 69.64
CA PHE A 55 7.72 -10.83 69.28
C PHE A 55 8.35 -12.10 68.71
N LYS A 56 8.06 -13.28 69.28
CA LYS A 56 8.53 -14.57 68.75
C LYS A 56 7.97 -14.86 67.35
N ILE A 57 6.68 -14.60 67.12
CA ILE A 57 6.05 -14.76 65.80
C ILE A 57 6.70 -13.81 64.79
N THR A 58 6.86 -12.53 65.13
CA THR A 58 7.50 -11.53 64.27
C THR A 58 8.95 -11.88 63.98
N GLN A 59 9.69 -12.42 64.96
CA GLN A 59 11.06 -12.88 64.78
C GLN A 59 11.16 -14.07 63.81
N SER A 60 10.24 -15.05 63.91
CA SER A 60 10.17 -16.17 62.96
C SER A 60 9.80 -15.71 61.54
N LEU A 61 8.85 -14.76 61.41
CA LEU A 61 8.49 -14.16 60.12
C LEU A 61 9.65 -13.41 59.48
N LEU A 62 10.39 -12.62 60.26
CA LEU A 62 11.58 -11.90 59.79
C LEU A 62 12.68 -12.84 59.32
N LYS A 63 12.91 -13.95 60.02
CA LYS A 63 13.88 -14.97 59.57
C LYS A 63 13.48 -15.61 58.25
N MET A 64 12.19 -15.89 58.06
CA MET A 64 11.67 -16.46 56.82
C MET A 64 11.80 -15.46 55.65
N LYS A 65 11.42 -14.19 55.86
CA LYS A 65 11.59 -13.14 54.83
C LYS A 65 13.06 -12.85 54.52
N ALA A 66 13.96 -12.95 55.49
CA ALA A 66 15.40 -12.84 55.23
C ALA A 66 15.91 -13.99 54.33
N GLN A 67 15.43 -15.22 54.55
CA GLN A 67 15.76 -16.37 53.71
C GLN A 67 15.18 -16.26 52.29
N GLU A 68 13.95 -15.76 52.14
CA GLU A 68 13.36 -15.47 50.83
C GLU A 68 14.21 -14.47 50.03
N VAL A 69 14.69 -13.41 50.68
CA VAL A 69 15.56 -12.40 50.04
C VAL A 69 16.92 -13.00 49.65
N GLU A 70 17.50 -13.86 50.49
CA GLU A 70 18.78 -14.51 50.21
C GLU A 70 18.69 -15.45 49.00
N LEU A 71 17.60 -16.22 48.89
CA LEU A 71 17.32 -17.07 47.72
C LEU A 71 17.10 -16.26 46.44
N ALA A 72 16.36 -15.14 46.53
CA ALA A 72 16.17 -14.26 45.39
C ALA A 72 17.48 -13.63 44.90
N LEU A 73 18.40 -13.28 45.82
CA LEU A 73 19.72 -12.78 45.47
C LEU A 73 20.59 -13.86 44.79
N GLU A 74 20.57 -15.10 45.28
CA GLU A 74 21.28 -16.22 44.63
C GLU A 74 20.75 -16.51 43.22
N GLU A 75 19.44 -16.41 42.98
CA GLU A 75 18.85 -16.58 41.64
C GLU A 75 19.30 -15.49 40.68
N VAL A 76 19.34 -14.24 41.13
CA VAL A 76 19.85 -13.10 40.35
C VAL A 76 21.34 -13.27 40.04
N GLU A 77 22.14 -13.74 40.99
CA GLU A 77 23.57 -13.98 40.79
C GLU A 77 23.82 -15.10 39.78
N LYS A 78 23.08 -16.22 39.85
CA LYS A 78 23.14 -17.30 38.86
C LYS A 78 22.75 -16.84 37.46
N ALA A 79 21.68 -16.05 37.34
CA ALA A 79 21.27 -15.47 36.06
C ALA A 79 22.38 -14.57 35.48
N GLY A 80 23.06 -13.78 36.33
CA GLY A 80 24.22 -12.98 35.94
C GLY A 80 25.41 -13.82 35.46
N GLU A 81 25.72 -14.92 36.14
CA GLU A 81 26.80 -15.83 35.74
C GLU A 81 26.53 -16.52 34.39
N GLU A 82 25.29 -16.95 34.15
CA GLU A 82 24.87 -17.59 32.91
C GLU A 82 24.93 -16.61 31.73
N GLN A 83 24.51 -15.37 31.94
CA GLN A 83 24.61 -14.31 30.94
C GLN A 83 26.08 -13.98 30.60
N ALA A 84 26.97 -13.96 31.61
CA ALA A 84 28.40 -13.76 31.40
C ALA A 84 29.08 -14.94 30.68
N LYS A 85 28.65 -16.19 30.93
CA LYS A 85 29.13 -17.39 30.21
C LYS A 85 28.67 -17.40 28.74
N CYS A 86 27.43 -16.99 28.46
CA CYS A 86 26.90 -16.85 27.10
C CYS A 86 27.65 -15.78 26.30
N GLY A 87 27.99 -14.65 26.93
CA GLY A 87 28.81 -13.60 26.31
C GLY A 87 30.23 -14.06 25.93
N LYS A 88 30.88 -14.88 26.78
CA LYS A 88 32.22 -15.40 26.49
C LYS A 88 32.23 -16.46 25.37
N GLN A 89 31.18 -17.27 25.22
CA GLN A 89 31.08 -18.25 24.13
C GLN A 89 30.84 -17.60 22.75
N MET A 90 30.18 -16.44 22.70
CA MET A 90 29.99 -15.66 21.47
C MET A 90 31.30 -15.03 20.97
N ALA A 91 32.16 -14.54 21.86
CA ALA A 91 33.43 -13.93 21.49
C ALA A 91 34.44 -14.92 20.88
N GLN A 92 34.37 -16.20 21.24
CA GLN A 92 35.35 -17.21 20.81
C GLN A 92 35.07 -17.79 19.41
N LYS A 93 33.88 -17.59 18.85
CA LYS A 93 33.50 -18.05 17.49
C LYS A 93 33.80 -17.03 16.37
N SER A 94 34.26 -15.82 16.69
CA SER A 94 34.45 -14.72 15.73
C SER A 94 35.85 -14.66 15.09
N ALA A 95 36.73 -15.65 15.31
CA ALA A 95 38.14 -15.61 14.86
C ALA A 95 38.44 -16.38 13.56
N GLY A 96 37.44 -16.88 12.82
CA GLY A 96 37.64 -17.68 11.59
C GLY A 96 37.04 -17.00 10.36
N GLY A 97 37.87 -16.36 9.54
CA GLY A 97 37.43 -15.48 8.46
C GLY A 97 36.77 -16.15 7.25
N ARG A 98 35.83 -15.41 6.65
CA ARG A 98 35.67 -15.07 5.21
C ARG A 98 34.32 -14.34 5.05
N ASP A 99 34.24 -13.10 5.53
CA ASP A 99 33.35 -12.06 5.00
C ASP A 99 33.53 -10.75 5.78
N THR A 100 34.66 -10.08 5.54
CA THR A 100 34.98 -8.83 6.22
C THR A 100 34.20 -7.63 5.69
N ARG A 101 33.41 -7.74 4.61
CA ARG A 101 32.55 -6.64 4.14
C ARG A 101 31.18 -6.67 4.81
N PHE A 102 30.49 -7.80 4.80
CA PHE A 102 29.22 -7.96 5.51
C PHE A 102 29.34 -7.65 7.00
N LEU A 103 30.39 -8.15 7.66
CA LEU A 103 30.63 -7.81 9.06
C LEU A 103 30.96 -6.33 9.27
N ARG A 104 31.59 -5.64 8.29
CA ARG A 104 31.84 -4.18 8.40
C ARG A 104 30.58 -3.38 8.18
N ASP A 105 29.73 -3.78 7.24
CA ASP A 105 28.46 -3.12 6.96
C ASP A 105 27.47 -3.35 8.11
N GLU A 106 27.47 -4.55 8.70
CA GLU A 106 26.72 -4.87 9.92
C GLU A 106 27.25 -4.09 11.13
N ILE A 107 28.57 -3.97 11.29
CA ILE A 107 29.18 -3.10 12.31
C ILE A 107 28.79 -1.65 12.10
N HIS A 108 28.82 -1.11 10.88
CA HIS A 108 28.39 0.26 10.60
C HIS A 108 26.90 0.47 10.82
N GLN A 109 26.07 -0.54 10.54
CA GLN A 109 24.64 -0.46 10.80
C GLN A 109 24.34 -0.51 12.31
N LEU A 110 25.07 -1.33 13.06
CA LEU A 110 24.99 -1.39 14.52
C LEU A 110 25.56 -0.12 15.17
N GLU A 111 26.64 0.45 14.66
CA GLU A 111 27.21 1.74 15.10
C GLU A 111 26.20 2.87 14.86
N LYS A 112 25.55 2.90 13.69
CA LYS A 112 24.51 3.88 13.39
C LYS A 112 23.28 3.72 14.30
N GLN A 113 22.89 2.49 14.61
CA GLN A 113 21.82 2.22 15.57
C GLN A 113 22.21 2.61 16.99
N LEU A 114 23.46 2.36 17.40
CA LEU A 114 24.00 2.78 18.68
C LEU A 114 23.99 4.31 18.80
N GLU A 115 24.48 5.01 17.78
CA GLU A 115 24.52 6.47 17.75
C GLU A 115 23.10 7.08 17.80
N GLN A 116 22.13 6.46 17.11
CA GLN A 116 20.72 6.86 17.22
C GLN A 116 20.16 6.62 18.63
N LYS A 117 20.50 5.50 19.26
CA LYS A 117 20.07 5.18 20.63
C LYS A 117 20.73 6.09 21.67
N GLU A 118 22.00 6.46 21.48
CA GLU A 118 22.71 7.42 22.31
C GLU A 118 22.09 8.81 22.20
N ARG A 119 21.74 9.27 20.98
CA ARG A 119 21.02 10.54 20.80
C ARG A 119 19.67 10.53 21.52
N LEU A 120 18.89 9.46 21.36
CA LEU A 120 17.61 9.31 22.08
C LEU A 120 17.81 9.29 23.60
N LEU A 121 18.83 8.59 24.10
CA LEU A 121 19.17 8.60 25.52
C LEU A 121 19.47 10.01 26.02
N THR A 122 20.34 10.75 25.32
CA THR A 122 20.68 12.13 25.71
C THR A 122 19.46 13.06 25.70
N ASP A 123 18.51 12.86 24.80
CA ASP A 123 17.28 13.66 24.76
C ASP A 123 16.33 13.26 25.88
N THR A 124 16.19 11.96 26.19
CA THR A 124 15.42 11.51 27.36
C THR A 124 16.03 11.96 28.68
N GLU A 125 17.37 12.00 28.79
CA GLU A 125 18.07 12.53 29.97
C GLU A 125 17.83 14.03 30.15
N LYS A 126 17.79 14.81 29.06
CA LYS A 126 17.43 16.24 29.12
C LYS A 126 15.98 16.45 29.55
N GLU A 127 15.04 15.64 29.08
CA GLU A 127 13.64 15.72 29.52
C GLU A 127 13.50 15.31 30.98
N LEU A 128 14.18 14.25 31.43
CA LEU A 128 14.22 13.85 32.83
C LEU A 128 14.79 14.96 33.73
N GLU A 129 15.83 15.66 33.26
CA GLU A 129 16.42 16.79 33.99
C GLU A 129 15.47 17.99 34.09
N LYS A 130 14.67 18.25 33.05
CA LYS A 130 13.60 19.26 33.11
C LYS A 130 12.50 18.85 34.08
N GLU A 131 12.07 17.59 34.04
CA GLU A 131 11.07 17.05 34.98
C GLU A 131 11.57 17.12 36.42
N LYS A 132 12.84 16.78 36.68
CA LYS A 132 13.45 16.94 38.02
C LYS A 132 13.39 18.38 38.51
N LYS A 133 13.72 19.36 37.67
CA LYS A 133 13.63 20.79 38.02
C LYS A 133 12.20 21.23 38.32
N VAL A 134 11.22 20.75 37.55
CA VAL A 134 9.81 21.02 37.82
C VAL A 134 9.38 20.36 39.13
N ASN A 135 9.84 19.14 39.39
CA ASN A 135 9.52 18.41 40.62
C ASN A 135 10.14 19.07 41.86
N GLU A 136 11.38 19.59 41.76
CA GLU A 136 12.00 20.40 42.81
C GLU A 136 11.21 21.70 43.07
N GLN A 137 10.74 22.38 42.03
CA GLN A 137 9.89 23.57 42.18
C GLN A 137 8.55 23.24 42.85
N LEU A 138 7.94 22.09 42.52
CA LEU A 138 6.71 21.62 43.17
C LEU A 138 6.96 21.25 44.63
N ALA A 139 8.09 20.62 44.95
CA ALA A 139 8.47 20.28 46.32
C ALA A 139 8.63 21.54 47.19
N LEU A 140 9.29 22.58 46.67
CA LEU A 140 9.39 23.88 47.36
C LEU A 140 8.01 24.52 47.60
N ARG A 141 7.12 24.45 46.59
CA ARG A 141 5.75 24.98 46.73
C ARG A 141 4.91 24.20 47.74
N ILE A 142 5.12 22.89 47.86
CA ILE A 142 4.49 22.07 48.89
C ILE A 142 5.01 22.46 50.27
N GLU A 143 6.33 22.63 50.43
CA GLU A 143 6.94 23.06 51.69
C GLU A 143 6.43 24.44 52.14
N ASP A 144 6.31 25.40 51.22
CA ASP A 144 5.73 26.72 51.50
C ASP A 144 4.27 26.61 51.97
N ALA A 145 3.46 25.81 51.28
CA ALA A 145 2.06 25.59 51.66
C ALA A 145 1.93 24.87 53.02
N GLU A 146 2.80 23.90 53.32
CA GLU A 146 2.85 23.24 54.62
C GLU A 146 3.24 24.22 55.74
N ASN A 147 4.21 25.11 55.48
CA ASN A 147 4.62 26.15 56.40
C ASN A 147 3.49 27.13 56.71
N GLU A 148 2.71 27.55 55.71
CA GLU A 148 1.49 28.34 55.90
C GLU A 148 0.44 27.58 56.72
N ASN A 149 0.25 26.30 56.44
CA ASN A 149 -0.70 25.45 57.17
C ASN A 149 -0.29 25.27 58.64
N ILE A 150 1.02 25.18 58.93
CA ILE A 150 1.54 25.20 60.30
C ILE A 150 1.27 26.55 60.98
N ARG A 151 1.41 27.67 60.28
CA ARG A 151 1.08 29.00 60.83
C ARG A 151 -0.40 29.12 61.17
N PHE A 152 -1.29 28.72 60.26
CA PHE A 152 -2.73 28.72 60.51
C PHE A 152 -3.12 27.81 61.67
N ARG A 153 -2.50 26.63 61.80
CA ARG A 153 -2.72 25.75 62.96
C ARG A 153 -2.29 26.38 64.28
N ARG A 154 -1.17 27.13 64.30
CA ARG A 154 -0.72 27.85 65.50
C ARG A 154 -1.68 29.00 65.85
N GLU A 155 -2.13 29.77 64.87
CA GLU A 155 -3.10 30.84 65.07
C GLU A 155 -4.45 30.31 65.57
N SER A 156 -4.94 29.24 64.97
CA SER A 156 -6.14 28.52 65.41
C SER A 156 -5.99 28.02 66.85
N GLY A 157 -4.83 27.49 67.22
CA GLY A 157 -4.54 27.07 68.60
C GLY A 157 -4.52 28.23 69.61
N LEU A 158 -3.98 29.40 69.23
CA LEU A 158 -3.99 30.60 70.07
C LEU A 158 -5.42 31.13 70.28
N LEU A 159 -6.22 31.18 69.21
CA LEU A 159 -7.63 31.59 69.29
C LEU A 159 -8.46 30.61 70.13
N PHE A 160 -8.14 29.32 70.09
CA PHE A 160 -8.76 28.31 70.94
C PHE A 160 -8.42 28.55 72.43
N ALA A 161 -7.16 28.80 72.76
CA ALA A 161 -6.74 29.11 74.13
C ALA A 161 -7.40 30.39 74.67
N GLN A 162 -7.53 31.42 73.83
CA GLN A 162 -8.20 32.67 74.21
C GLN A 162 -9.71 32.45 74.45
N ASN A 163 -10.37 31.65 73.61
CA ASN A 163 -11.78 31.30 73.82
C ASN A 163 -11.99 30.52 75.12
N GLU A 164 -11.09 29.60 75.46
CA GLU A 164 -11.18 28.84 76.70
C GLU A 164 -10.98 29.74 77.93
N GLN A 165 -10.06 30.70 77.86
CA GLN A 165 -9.88 31.69 78.92
C GLN A 165 -11.14 32.56 79.12
N LEU A 166 -11.75 33.05 78.03
CA LEU A 166 -13.00 33.82 78.12
C LEU A 166 -14.15 32.99 78.71
N ARG A 167 -14.22 31.69 78.44
CA ARG A 167 -15.20 30.79 79.06
C ARG A 167 -14.98 30.65 80.56
N GLN A 168 -13.73 30.57 81.00
CA GLN A 168 -13.39 30.51 82.42
C GLN A 168 -13.75 31.81 83.16
N ASP A 169 -13.48 32.96 82.54
CA ASP A 169 -13.83 34.27 83.10
C ASP A 169 -15.35 34.41 83.30
N VAL A 170 -16.16 33.93 82.34
CA VAL A 170 -17.64 33.91 82.46
C VAL A 170 -18.10 33.08 83.65
N VAL A 171 -17.47 31.93 83.90
CA VAL A 171 -17.79 31.06 85.05
C VAL A 171 -17.45 31.74 86.38
N ASP A 172 -16.33 32.47 86.43
CA ASP A 172 -15.91 33.18 87.63
C ASP A 172 -16.80 34.40 87.93
N TYR A 173 -17.25 35.13 86.89
CA TYR A 173 -18.26 36.18 87.05
C TYR A 173 -19.61 35.63 87.52
N GLN A 174 -20.02 34.46 87.03
CA GLN A 174 -21.25 33.80 87.48
C GLN A 174 -21.18 33.45 88.97
N ARG A 175 -20.03 32.92 89.45
CA ARG A 175 -19.81 32.65 90.88
C ARG A 175 -19.82 33.90 91.75
N GLN A 176 -19.29 35.03 91.25
CA GLN A 176 -19.38 36.31 91.97
C GLN A 176 -20.82 36.77 92.12
N ILE A 177 -21.63 36.66 91.06
CA ILE A 177 -23.06 37.02 91.11
C ILE A 177 -23.80 36.15 92.14
N ASP A 178 -23.52 34.85 92.19
CA ASP A 178 -24.16 33.94 93.14
C ASP A 178 -23.74 34.23 94.59
N SER A 179 -22.48 34.63 94.82
CA SER A 179 -22.00 35.06 96.14
C SER A 179 -22.63 36.37 96.64
N GLN A 180 -22.96 37.30 95.72
CA GLN A 180 -23.67 38.54 96.07
C GLN A 180 -25.15 38.28 96.39
N LYS A 181 -25.76 37.26 95.77
CA LYS A 181 -27.15 36.85 96.05
C LYS A 181 -27.32 36.22 97.44
N GLU A 182 -26.28 35.64 98.03
CA GLU A 182 -26.33 35.04 99.39
C GLU A 182 -26.15 36.05 100.55
N ALA A 183 -25.67 37.28 100.29
CA ALA A 183 -25.25 38.23 101.33
C ALA A 183 -26.30 39.24 101.83
N ILE A 184 -27.60 39.10 101.48
CA ILE A 184 -28.62 40.10 101.85
C ILE A 184 -29.75 39.48 102.68
N PRO A 185 -29.77 39.68 104.02
CA PRO A 185 -31.03 39.69 104.74
C PRO A 185 -31.26 40.89 105.67
N LEU A 186 -32.53 41.32 105.72
CA LEU A 186 -33.26 42.05 106.77
C LEU A 186 -32.93 43.53 107.08
N ARG A 187 -33.81 44.43 106.63
CA ARG A 187 -34.41 45.45 107.51
C ARG A 187 -35.80 45.89 107.03
N ARG A 188 -36.77 45.82 107.94
CA ARG A 188 -38.19 46.16 107.79
C ARG A 188 -38.48 47.42 108.60
N GLY A 189 -39.20 48.39 108.03
CA GLY A 189 -39.87 49.46 108.79
C GLY A 189 -40.38 50.64 107.95
N GLY A 190 -41.67 51.00 108.12
CA GLY A 190 -42.24 52.32 107.78
C GLY A 190 -43.24 52.36 106.60
N VAL A 191 -44.56 52.40 106.85
CA VAL A 191 -45.66 52.36 105.84
C VAL A 191 -45.68 53.51 104.81
N SER A 192 -44.89 54.57 104.99
CA SER A 192 -44.62 55.57 103.94
C SER A 192 -43.48 55.17 102.98
N ASP A 193 -42.57 54.33 103.45
CA ASP A 193 -41.60 53.66 102.61
C ASP A 193 -42.21 52.47 101.90
N TYR A 194 -43.35 51.89 102.32
CA TYR A 194 -43.95 50.78 101.60
C TYR A 194 -44.52 51.18 100.24
N THR A 195 -45.06 52.39 100.06
CA THR A 195 -45.50 52.87 98.72
C THR A 195 -44.31 53.28 97.85
N SER A 196 -43.29 53.89 98.43
CA SER A 196 -42.03 54.20 97.74
C SER A 196 -41.22 52.94 97.42
N GLN A 197 -41.26 51.92 98.28
CA GLN A 197 -40.67 50.61 98.07
C GLN A 197 -41.54 49.78 97.13
N LEU A 198 -42.87 49.89 97.13
CA LEU A 198 -43.73 49.26 96.12
C LEU A 198 -43.52 49.91 94.75
N SER A 199 -43.38 51.22 94.68
CA SER A 199 -43.05 51.95 93.45
C SER A 199 -41.65 51.60 92.96
N LYS A 200 -40.65 51.52 93.84
CA LYS A 200 -39.31 51.04 93.51
C LYS A 200 -39.32 49.57 93.10
N ARG A 201 -39.98 48.68 93.83
CA ARG A 201 -40.16 47.25 93.48
C ARG A 201 -40.93 47.07 92.19
N SER A 202 -41.92 47.92 91.90
CA SER A 202 -42.68 47.93 90.65
C SER A 202 -41.82 48.45 89.49
N SER A 203 -40.98 49.46 89.73
CA SER A 203 -39.99 49.92 88.75
C SER A 203 -38.90 48.89 88.51
N GLU A 204 -38.42 48.21 89.56
CA GLU A 204 -37.48 47.09 89.49
C GLU A 204 -38.10 45.89 88.77
N LEU A 205 -39.38 45.58 89.01
CA LEU A 205 -40.13 44.55 88.27
C LEU A 205 -40.25 44.88 86.79
N VAL A 206 -40.56 46.14 86.44
CA VAL A 206 -40.57 46.59 85.04
C VAL A 206 -39.18 46.46 84.42
N GLN A 207 -38.12 46.86 85.13
CA GLN A 207 -36.74 46.67 84.68
C GLN A 207 -36.38 45.20 84.50
N TYR A 208 -36.80 44.31 85.40
CA TYR A 208 -36.59 42.87 85.23
C TYR A 208 -37.39 42.30 84.06
N LEU A 209 -38.60 42.80 83.79
CA LEU A 209 -39.37 42.40 82.62
C LEU A 209 -38.71 42.87 81.33
N ASP A 210 -38.21 44.11 81.29
CA ASP A 210 -37.44 44.64 80.15
C ASP A 210 -36.13 43.87 79.96
N GLU A 211 -35.44 43.50 81.04
CA GLU A 211 -34.21 42.70 81.00
C GLU A 211 -34.50 41.27 80.54
N ILE A 212 -35.57 40.63 81.02
CA ILE A 212 -36.02 39.33 80.52
C ILE A 212 -36.38 39.43 79.04
N GLN A 213 -37.06 40.49 78.61
CA GLN A 213 -37.39 40.69 77.20
C GLN A 213 -36.12 40.85 76.35
N ASN A 214 -35.17 41.70 76.78
CA ASN A 214 -33.89 41.87 76.10
C ASN A 214 -33.08 40.55 76.04
N LEU A 215 -33.07 39.76 77.12
CA LEU A 215 -32.44 38.44 77.14
C LEU A 215 -33.17 37.43 76.25
N THR A 216 -34.49 37.51 76.15
CA THR A 216 -35.29 36.68 75.26
C THR A 216 -34.99 37.03 73.79
N GLU A 217 -34.97 38.32 73.45
CA GLU A 217 -34.59 38.80 72.12
C GLU A 217 -33.13 38.45 71.76
N ALA A 218 -32.21 38.50 72.73
CA ALA A 218 -30.83 38.07 72.54
C ALA A 218 -30.72 36.56 72.30
N ASN A 219 -31.47 35.75 73.06
CA ASN A 219 -31.55 34.30 72.85
C ASN A 219 -32.16 33.95 71.50
N GLU A 220 -33.22 34.63 71.06
CA GLU A 220 -33.82 34.45 69.73
C GLU A 220 -32.82 34.79 68.62
N LYS A 221 -32.03 35.87 68.77
CA LYS A 221 -30.95 36.21 67.82
C LYS A 221 -29.86 35.14 67.79
N LEU A 222 -29.43 34.63 68.95
CA LEU A 222 -28.46 33.54 69.03
C LEU A 222 -29.02 32.24 68.45
N GLU A 223 -30.32 31.98 68.60
CA GLU A 223 -30.98 30.81 68.02
C GLU A 223 -31.06 30.92 66.49
N MET A 224 -31.43 32.10 65.96
CA MET A 224 -31.37 32.37 64.52
C MET A 224 -29.96 32.20 63.96
N GLN A 225 -28.93 32.74 64.63
CA GLN A 225 -27.54 32.56 64.22
C GLN A 225 -27.10 31.09 64.26
N ASN A 226 -27.51 30.34 65.27
CA ASN A 226 -27.24 28.90 65.34
C ASN A 226 -27.95 28.13 64.22
N GLN A 227 -29.18 28.50 63.88
CA GLN A 227 -29.90 27.90 62.75
C GLN A 227 -29.23 28.23 61.41
N GLU A 228 -28.78 29.47 61.22
CA GLU A 228 -28.04 29.89 60.02
C GLU A 228 -26.70 29.17 59.89
N MET A 229 -25.92 29.08 60.97
CA MET A 229 -24.67 28.31 60.99
C MET A 229 -24.91 26.82 60.69
N ARG A 230 -25.98 26.22 61.24
CA ARG A 230 -26.34 24.84 60.92
C ARG A 230 -26.68 24.66 59.45
N LYS A 231 -27.45 25.59 58.88
CA LYS A 231 -27.81 25.57 57.46
C LYS A 231 -26.58 25.69 56.57
N ASN A 232 -25.67 26.61 56.88
CA ASN A 232 -24.43 26.78 56.11
C ASN A 232 -23.52 25.54 56.20
N LEU A 233 -23.46 24.90 57.38
CA LEU A 233 -22.74 23.63 57.54
C LEU A 233 -23.40 22.49 56.75
N GLU A 234 -24.72 22.41 56.73
CA GLU A 234 -25.47 21.43 55.94
C GLU A 234 -25.27 21.64 54.44
N GLU A 235 -25.33 22.89 53.96
CA GLU A 235 -25.02 23.27 52.58
C GLU A 235 -23.57 22.89 52.21
N SER A 236 -22.60 23.15 53.09
CA SER A 236 -21.20 22.77 52.87
C SER A 236 -20.97 21.26 52.84
N VAL A 237 -21.67 20.49 53.67
CA VAL A 237 -21.64 19.02 53.63
C VAL A 237 -22.24 18.50 52.32
N GLN A 238 -23.37 19.05 51.88
CA GLN A 238 -23.97 18.67 50.60
C GLN A 238 -23.06 19.00 49.40
N GLU A 239 -22.34 20.11 49.43
CA GLU A 239 -21.33 20.43 48.41
C GLU A 239 -20.16 19.45 48.42
N MET A 240 -19.69 19.04 49.61
CA MET A 240 -18.64 18.04 49.76
C MET A 240 -19.08 16.66 49.26
N GLU A 241 -20.34 16.26 49.51
CA GLU A 241 -20.92 15.03 48.98
C GLU A 241 -20.99 15.07 47.45
N LYS A 242 -21.45 16.18 46.85
CA LYS A 242 -21.46 16.36 45.39
C LYS A 242 -20.06 16.27 44.78
N MET A 243 -19.06 16.91 45.39
CA MET A 243 -17.68 16.81 44.91
C MET A 243 -17.13 15.38 45.04
N THR A 244 -17.54 14.64 46.08
CA THR A 244 -17.14 13.23 46.26
C THR A 244 -17.78 12.32 45.19
N ASP A 245 -19.04 12.57 44.83
CA ASP A 245 -19.72 11.88 43.74
C ASP A 245 -19.09 12.20 42.38
N GLU A 246 -18.76 13.46 42.13
CA GLU A 246 -18.04 13.90 40.93
C GLU A 246 -16.65 13.27 40.83
N TYR A 247 -15.91 13.21 41.94
CA TYR A 247 -14.62 12.52 42.00
C TYR A 247 -14.77 11.02 41.70
N SER A 248 -15.81 10.38 42.23
CA SER A 248 -16.10 8.96 41.95
C SER A 248 -16.45 8.71 40.49
N LYS A 249 -17.23 9.60 39.87
CA LYS A 249 -17.53 9.57 38.42
C LYS A 249 -16.27 9.78 37.58
N MET A 250 -15.45 10.77 37.93
CA MET A 250 -14.18 11.04 37.24
C MET A 250 -13.25 9.83 37.32
N LYS A 251 -13.14 9.21 38.49
CA LYS A 251 -12.37 7.98 38.69
C LYS A 251 -12.85 6.84 37.79
N LEU A 252 -14.16 6.68 37.63
CA LEU A 252 -14.73 5.67 36.71
C LEU A 252 -14.40 5.99 35.25
N ILE A 253 -14.50 7.26 34.83
CA ILE A 253 -14.15 7.69 33.47
C ILE A 253 -12.67 7.45 33.18
N VAL A 254 -11.78 7.75 34.14
CA VAL A 254 -10.34 7.49 34.00
C VAL A 254 -10.09 5.98 33.85
N GLN A 255 -10.71 5.13 34.67
CA GLN A 255 -10.61 3.67 34.53
C GLN A 255 -11.12 3.17 33.18
N GLN A 256 -12.23 3.70 32.67
CA GLN A 256 -12.73 3.37 31.34
C GLN A 256 -11.77 3.83 30.23
N SER A 257 -11.20 5.02 30.37
CA SER A 257 -10.19 5.54 29.44
C SER A 257 -8.92 4.69 29.44
N ASP A 258 -8.48 4.19 30.59
CA ASP A 258 -7.32 3.30 30.69
C ASP A 258 -7.58 1.97 29.97
N ILE A 259 -8.77 1.39 30.15
CA ILE A 259 -9.17 0.16 29.43
C ILE A 259 -9.15 0.39 27.92
N ILE A 260 -9.73 1.49 27.43
CA ILE A 260 -9.73 1.83 26.00
C ILE A 260 -8.31 2.07 25.50
N MET A 261 -7.46 2.73 26.29
CA MET A 261 -6.06 2.97 25.92
C MET A 261 -5.28 1.66 25.78
N ASP A 262 -5.51 0.69 26.67
CA ASP A 262 -4.89 -0.63 26.61
C ASP A 262 -5.35 -1.44 25.40
N GLU A 263 -6.63 -1.33 25.03
CA GLU A 263 -7.17 -1.94 23.81
C GLU A 263 -6.52 -1.34 22.56
N LEU A 264 -6.43 0.00 22.48
CA LEU A 264 -5.76 0.69 21.38
C LEU A 264 -4.26 0.35 21.29
N ARG A 265 -3.57 0.17 22.42
CA ARG A 265 -2.18 -0.31 22.43
C ARG A 265 -2.06 -1.72 21.85
N LYS A 266 -2.94 -2.64 22.24
CA LYS A 266 -2.97 -4.02 21.69
C LYS A 266 -3.26 -4.02 20.19
N GLU A 267 -4.18 -3.18 19.72
CA GLU A 267 -4.46 -3.05 18.28
C GLU A 267 -3.26 -2.48 17.50
N LYS A 268 -2.64 -1.43 18.03
CA LYS A 268 -1.41 -0.86 17.45
C LYS A 268 -0.31 -1.91 17.32
N ASP A 269 -0.10 -2.74 18.35
CA ASP A 269 0.89 -3.81 18.32
C ASP A 269 0.53 -4.87 17.28
N ARG A 270 -0.76 -5.26 17.16
CA ARG A 270 -1.22 -6.17 16.10
C ARG A 270 -0.96 -5.63 14.71
N TYR A 271 -1.28 -4.36 14.44
CA TYR A 271 -1.00 -3.73 13.15
C TYR A 271 0.50 -3.62 12.88
N LYS A 272 1.30 -3.33 13.91
CA LYS A 272 2.76 -3.32 13.79
C LYS A 272 3.30 -4.69 13.41
N PHE A 273 2.78 -5.78 13.98
CA PHE A 273 3.16 -7.14 13.59
C PHE A 273 2.71 -7.47 12.15
N GLN A 274 1.52 -7.05 11.72
CA GLN A 274 1.08 -7.23 10.33
C GLN A 274 1.96 -6.48 9.33
N VAL A 275 2.34 -5.24 9.64
CA VAL A 275 3.26 -4.46 8.80
C VAL A 275 4.63 -5.12 8.74
N GLN A 276 5.12 -5.65 9.86
CA GLN A 276 6.39 -6.38 9.89
C GLN A 276 6.33 -7.65 9.05
N ASP A 277 5.29 -8.47 9.19
CA ASP A 277 5.10 -9.70 8.40
C ASP A 277 4.98 -9.41 6.90
N LEU A 278 4.20 -8.39 6.51
CA LEU A 278 4.13 -7.93 5.12
C LEU A 278 5.48 -7.41 4.61
N SER A 279 6.22 -6.68 5.44
CA SER A 279 7.57 -6.21 5.07
C SER A 279 8.55 -7.37 4.89
N ASP A 280 8.45 -8.42 5.70
CA ASP A 280 9.33 -9.58 5.61
C ASP A 280 8.94 -10.48 4.42
N GLN A 281 7.64 -10.60 4.11
CA GLN A 281 7.17 -11.21 2.85
C GLN A 281 7.64 -10.44 1.61
N LEU A 282 7.63 -9.10 1.64
CA LEU A 282 8.15 -8.27 0.56
C LEU A 282 9.65 -8.48 0.35
N LYS A 283 10.44 -8.53 1.45
CA LYS A 283 11.87 -8.83 1.39
C LYS A 283 12.14 -10.22 0.82
N ALA A 284 11.42 -11.24 1.28
CA ALA A 284 11.53 -12.59 0.75
C ALA A 284 11.23 -12.65 -0.76
N LYS A 285 10.22 -11.89 -1.23
CA LYS A 285 9.93 -11.79 -2.67
C LYS A 285 11.04 -11.09 -3.46
N ASN A 286 11.63 -10.03 -2.91
CA ASN A 286 12.78 -9.37 -3.54
C ASN A 286 14.00 -10.30 -3.60
N GLU A 287 14.25 -11.09 -2.56
CA GLU A 287 15.33 -12.10 -2.54
C GLU A 287 15.09 -13.24 -3.54
N GLU A 288 13.83 -13.59 -3.83
CA GLU A 288 13.47 -14.53 -4.90
C GLU A 288 13.72 -13.95 -6.31
N ASP A 289 13.68 -12.63 -6.49
CA ASP A 289 13.93 -11.96 -7.77
C ASP A 289 15.43 -11.84 -8.08
N ASP A 290 16.31 -11.80 -7.08
CA ASP A 290 17.78 -11.77 -7.25
C ASP A 290 18.35 -12.92 -8.12
N PRO A 291 17.99 -14.21 -7.92
CA PRO A 291 18.46 -15.29 -8.78
C PRO A 291 17.92 -15.18 -10.21
N LEU A 292 16.71 -14.64 -10.40
CA LEU A 292 16.16 -14.36 -11.73
C LEU A 292 16.97 -13.26 -12.42
N MET A 293 17.26 -12.16 -11.73
CA MET A 293 18.10 -11.08 -12.24
C MET A 293 19.52 -11.57 -12.56
N ALA A 294 20.10 -12.42 -11.71
CA ALA A 294 21.39 -13.05 -11.98
C ALA A 294 21.36 -13.94 -13.23
N ALA A 295 20.29 -14.74 -13.42
CA ALA A 295 20.12 -15.58 -14.60
C ALA A 295 19.93 -14.76 -15.88
N VAL A 296 19.14 -13.69 -15.82
CA VAL A 296 18.96 -12.74 -16.94
C VAL A 296 20.28 -12.05 -17.27
N ASN A 297 21.02 -11.55 -16.27
CA ASN A 297 22.33 -10.94 -16.47
C ASN A 297 23.31 -11.94 -17.11
N ALA A 298 23.32 -13.19 -16.67
CA ALA A 298 24.15 -14.23 -17.28
C ALA A 298 23.79 -14.45 -18.77
N LYS A 299 22.49 -14.47 -19.12
CA LYS A 299 22.03 -14.58 -20.51
C LYS A 299 22.39 -13.35 -21.34
N VAL A 300 22.31 -12.16 -20.77
CA VAL A 300 22.75 -10.91 -21.42
C VAL A 300 24.25 -10.96 -21.71
N GLU A 301 25.06 -11.42 -20.76
CA GLU A 301 26.50 -11.57 -20.97
C GLU A 301 26.84 -12.66 -22.01
N GLU A 302 26.08 -13.76 -22.06
CA GLU A 302 26.20 -14.75 -23.14
C GLU A 302 25.90 -14.11 -24.50
N TRP A 303 24.83 -13.33 -24.63
CA TRP A 303 24.48 -12.65 -25.88
C TRP A 303 25.50 -11.59 -26.28
N LYS A 304 26.04 -10.81 -25.33
CA LYS A 304 27.13 -9.88 -25.61
C LYS A 304 28.35 -10.59 -26.17
N LYS A 305 28.71 -11.76 -25.64
CA LYS A 305 29.82 -12.57 -26.18
C LYS A 305 29.54 -13.07 -27.60
N ILE A 306 28.31 -13.52 -27.87
CA ILE A 306 27.92 -13.96 -29.21
C ILE A 306 27.96 -12.78 -30.19
N LEU A 307 27.43 -11.62 -29.81
CA LEU A 307 27.49 -10.41 -30.63
C LEU A 307 28.94 -10.01 -30.93
N ALA A 308 29.80 -9.96 -29.91
CA ALA A 308 31.22 -9.67 -30.11
C ALA A 308 31.88 -10.66 -31.08
N SER A 309 31.60 -11.96 -30.97
CA SER A 309 32.13 -12.95 -31.92
C SER A 309 31.60 -12.75 -33.35
N LYS A 310 30.38 -12.26 -33.52
CA LYS A 310 29.81 -11.96 -34.84
C LYS A 310 30.35 -10.66 -35.43
N ASP A 311 30.66 -9.68 -34.59
CA ASP A 311 31.36 -8.47 -35.01
C ASP A 311 32.80 -8.80 -35.47
N ASP A 312 33.48 -9.72 -34.78
CA ASP A 312 34.79 -10.23 -35.21
C ASP A 312 34.71 -10.95 -36.57
N GLU A 313 33.73 -11.84 -36.76
CA GLU A 313 33.48 -12.49 -38.07
C GLU A 313 33.17 -11.47 -39.18
N LEU A 314 32.37 -10.45 -38.87
CA LEU A 314 32.06 -9.37 -39.83
C LEU A 314 33.31 -8.57 -40.21
N LEU A 315 34.19 -8.29 -39.25
CA LEU A 315 35.48 -7.63 -39.52
C LEU A 315 36.36 -8.50 -40.44
N GLU A 316 36.43 -9.81 -40.20
CA GLU A 316 37.15 -10.72 -41.09
C GLU A 316 36.58 -10.71 -42.51
N TYR A 317 35.25 -10.75 -42.66
CA TYR A 317 34.59 -10.67 -43.97
C TYR A 317 34.82 -9.32 -44.66
N GLN A 318 34.75 -8.22 -43.92
CA GLN A 318 35.05 -6.88 -44.45
C GLN A 318 36.50 -6.80 -44.95
N GLN A 319 37.45 -7.34 -44.19
CA GLN A 319 38.85 -7.37 -44.60
C GLN A 319 39.07 -8.26 -45.83
N MET A 320 38.36 -9.39 -45.93
CA MET A 320 38.41 -10.25 -47.11
C MET A 320 37.84 -9.56 -48.35
N LEU A 321 36.73 -8.83 -48.22
CA LEU A 321 36.16 -8.03 -49.30
C LEU A 321 37.13 -6.94 -49.77
N LEU A 322 37.73 -6.19 -48.85
CA LEU A 322 38.75 -5.19 -49.19
C LEU A 322 39.93 -5.82 -49.95
N ASN A 323 40.43 -6.97 -49.48
CA ASN A 323 41.51 -7.70 -50.17
C ASN A 323 41.10 -8.15 -51.58
N PHE A 324 39.84 -8.56 -51.78
CA PHE A 324 39.34 -8.92 -53.12
C PHE A 324 39.15 -7.70 -54.01
N GLU A 325 38.64 -6.58 -53.48
CA GLU A 325 38.53 -5.32 -54.22
C GLU A 325 39.91 -4.81 -54.64
N GLU A 326 40.92 -4.88 -53.78
CA GLU A 326 42.31 -4.53 -54.10
C GLU A 326 42.88 -5.44 -55.19
N LYS A 327 42.66 -6.76 -55.10
CA LYS A 327 43.08 -7.71 -56.15
C LYS A 327 42.39 -7.42 -57.49
N MET A 328 41.10 -7.09 -57.47
CA MET A 328 40.35 -6.72 -58.68
C MET A 328 40.91 -5.42 -59.29
N LYS A 329 41.21 -4.41 -58.48
CA LYS A 329 41.88 -3.17 -58.94
C LYS A 329 43.25 -3.46 -59.54
N MET A 330 44.06 -4.33 -58.93
CA MET A 330 45.36 -4.72 -59.46
C MET A 330 45.24 -5.46 -60.81
N LEU A 331 44.33 -6.43 -60.90
CA LEU A 331 44.07 -7.14 -62.16
C LEU A 331 43.56 -6.20 -63.26
N GLN A 332 42.72 -5.23 -62.91
CA GLN A 332 42.22 -4.24 -63.86
C GLN A 332 43.36 -3.34 -64.38
N LEU A 333 44.25 -2.88 -63.49
CA LEU A 333 45.46 -2.14 -63.89
C LEU A 333 46.37 -2.97 -64.80
N ASP A 334 46.50 -4.28 -64.57
CA ASP A 334 47.29 -5.17 -65.42
C ASP A 334 46.65 -5.38 -66.81
N VAL A 335 45.32 -5.50 -66.88
CA VAL A 335 44.58 -5.57 -68.17
C VAL A 335 44.74 -4.26 -68.94
N ASP A 336 44.59 -3.11 -68.28
CA ASP A 336 44.78 -1.80 -68.89
C ASP A 336 46.22 -1.63 -69.37
N ARG A 337 47.21 -2.05 -68.59
CA ARG A 337 48.62 -2.05 -68.99
C ARG A 337 48.88 -2.93 -70.22
N ASN A 338 48.32 -4.13 -70.26
CA ASN A 338 48.46 -5.03 -71.40
C ASN A 338 47.74 -4.50 -72.66
N SER A 339 46.58 -3.85 -72.49
CA SER A 339 45.86 -3.17 -73.55
C SER A 339 46.68 -1.98 -74.11
N ILE A 340 47.26 -1.16 -73.23
CA ILE A 340 48.16 -0.07 -73.60
C ILE A 340 49.39 -0.60 -74.35
N LEU A 341 50.01 -1.69 -73.89
CA LEU A 341 51.14 -2.31 -74.58
C LEU A 341 50.77 -2.83 -75.97
N SER A 342 49.60 -3.46 -76.10
CA SER A 342 49.09 -3.96 -77.38
C SER A 342 48.78 -2.82 -78.35
N LEU A 343 48.17 -1.73 -77.86
CA LEU A 343 47.93 -0.51 -78.63
C LEU A 343 49.24 0.16 -79.04
N GLN A 344 50.23 0.22 -78.13
CA GLN A 344 51.56 0.76 -78.41
C GLN A 344 52.27 -0.04 -79.50
N GLN A 345 52.18 -1.37 -79.47
CA GLN A 345 52.70 -2.23 -80.53
C GLN A 345 51.97 -1.99 -81.86
N GLY A 346 50.63 -1.93 -81.84
CA GLY A 346 49.84 -1.65 -83.04
C GLY A 346 50.16 -0.27 -83.66
N VAL A 347 50.42 0.74 -82.83
CA VAL A 347 50.90 2.06 -83.27
C VAL A 347 52.28 1.95 -83.90
N GLN A 348 53.23 1.23 -83.29
CA GLN A 348 54.56 1.02 -83.87
C GLN A 348 54.51 0.29 -85.22
N GLU A 349 53.64 -0.71 -85.37
CA GLU A 349 53.41 -1.43 -86.62
C GLU A 349 52.79 -0.52 -87.69
N ARG A 350 51.79 0.28 -87.32
CA ARG A 350 51.20 1.32 -88.19
C ARG A 350 52.25 2.34 -88.62
N ASP A 351 53.10 2.81 -87.71
CA ASP A 351 54.19 3.75 -88.02
C ASP A 351 55.25 3.13 -88.93
N ALA A 352 55.53 1.83 -88.79
CA ALA A 352 56.39 1.09 -89.71
C ALA A 352 55.75 0.98 -91.11
N GLN A 353 54.45 0.70 -91.19
CA GLN A 353 53.69 0.68 -92.44
C GLN A 353 53.64 2.07 -93.09
N ILE A 354 53.41 3.13 -92.31
CA ILE A 354 53.44 4.51 -92.80
C ILE A 354 54.81 4.83 -93.35
N ARG A 355 55.90 4.44 -92.67
CA ARG A 355 57.26 4.61 -93.18
C ARG A 355 57.48 3.88 -94.50
N LEU A 356 57.08 2.62 -94.60
CA LEU A 356 57.16 1.84 -95.84
C LEU A 356 56.34 2.45 -96.96
N LEU A 357 55.11 2.87 -96.69
CA LEU A 357 54.25 3.53 -97.68
C LEU A 357 54.81 4.90 -98.08
N THR A 358 55.38 5.66 -97.14
CA THR A 358 56.05 6.92 -97.43
C THR A 358 57.25 6.70 -98.33
N GLU A 359 58.04 5.66 -98.06
CA GLU A 359 59.19 5.27 -98.89
C GLU A 359 58.74 4.77 -100.28
N GLN A 360 57.66 3.99 -100.36
CA GLN A 360 57.03 3.60 -101.63
C GLN A 360 56.47 4.80 -102.38
N VAL A 361 55.81 5.74 -101.71
CA VAL A 361 55.32 6.98 -102.35
C VAL A 361 56.51 7.82 -102.81
N GLU A 362 57.60 7.90 -102.06
CA GLU A 362 58.80 8.61 -102.49
C GLU A 362 59.46 7.92 -103.70
N GLN A 363 59.50 6.59 -103.70
CA GLN A 363 59.93 5.79 -104.86
C GLN A 363 58.99 6.01 -106.05
N TYR A 364 57.68 5.93 -105.87
CA TYR A 364 56.69 6.21 -106.90
C TYR A 364 56.71 7.66 -107.34
N THR A 365 57.10 8.62 -106.50
CA THR A 365 57.26 10.02 -106.89
C THR A 365 58.51 10.17 -107.75
N LYS A 366 59.63 9.54 -107.37
CA LYS A 366 60.85 9.46 -108.21
C LYS A 366 60.59 8.73 -109.52
N GLU A 367 59.79 7.67 -109.51
CA GLU A 367 59.34 6.95 -110.70
C GLU A 367 58.30 7.75 -111.49
N MET A 368 57.45 8.55 -110.85
CA MET A 368 56.48 9.42 -111.50
C MET A 368 57.15 10.64 -112.12
N GLU A 369 58.26 11.14 -111.58
CA GLU A 369 59.12 12.13 -112.23
C GLU A 369 59.80 11.53 -113.47
N LYS A 370 60.31 10.30 -113.36
CA LYS A 370 60.82 9.52 -114.52
C LYS A 370 59.70 9.18 -115.51
N ASN A 371 58.51 8.87 -115.03
CA ASN A 371 57.36 8.53 -115.85
C ASN A 371 56.70 9.77 -116.41
N ALA A 372 56.78 10.94 -115.79
CA ALA A 372 56.37 12.21 -116.38
C ALA A 372 57.31 12.53 -117.56
N PHE A 373 58.60 12.22 -117.42
CA PHE A 373 59.56 12.27 -118.52
C PHE A 373 59.25 11.22 -119.62
N ILE A 374 58.77 10.03 -119.25
CA ILE A 374 58.32 9.00 -120.19
C ILE A 374 56.93 9.31 -120.76
N ILE A 375 56.02 9.98 -120.06
CA ILE A 375 54.69 10.42 -120.49
C ILE A 375 54.83 11.64 -121.39
N GLU A 376 55.82 12.50 -121.19
CA GLU A 376 56.19 13.51 -122.18
C GLU A 376 56.66 12.84 -123.48
N LYS A 377 57.41 11.72 -123.38
CA LYS A 377 57.75 10.84 -124.51
C LYS A 377 56.57 10.01 -125.07
N LEU A 378 55.62 9.58 -124.24
CA LEU A 378 54.50 8.71 -124.63
C LEU A 378 53.26 9.51 -125.02
N LYS A 379 53.20 10.81 -124.71
CA LYS A 379 52.24 11.78 -125.26
C LYS A 379 52.54 12.04 -126.75
N ASP A 380 53.78 11.84 -127.17
CA ASP A 380 54.14 11.73 -128.59
C ASP A 380 53.73 10.38 -129.20
N ASP A 381 53.59 9.30 -128.41
CA ASP A 381 53.33 7.93 -128.92
C ASP A 381 51.88 7.41 -128.76
N LEU A 382 51.00 8.06 -127.99
CA LEU A 382 49.60 7.60 -127.77
C LEU A 382 48.53 8.47 -128.42
N GLN A 383 48.82 8.94 -129.64
CA GLN A 383 47.83 9.23 -130.68
C GLN A 383 47.28 7.92 -131.32
N LYS A 384 47.43 6.76 -130.66
CA LYS A 384 46.99 5.46 -131.16
C LYS A 384 46.35 4.61 -130.08
N ASP A 385 45.05 4.46 -130.28
CA ASP A 385 44.20 3.32 -129.97
C ASP A 385 43.46 3.21 -128.63
N LYS A 386 42.16 2.98 -128.81
CA LYS A 386 41.11 2.72 -127.83
C LYS A 386 40.92 1.20 -127.72
N GLY A 387 40.44 0.74 -126.57
CA GLY A 387 39.42 -0.31 -126.57
C GLY A 387 39.43 -1.35 -125.44
N HIS A 388 38.42 -1.20 -124.57
CA HIS A 388 37.52 -2.23 -124.00
C HIS A 388 38.08 -3.47 -123.28
N SER A 389 37.51 -3.77 -122.10
CA SER A 389 37.05 -5.12 -121.78
C SER A 389 36.04 -5.15 -120.62
N SER A 390 34.88 -5.73 -120.91
CA SER A 390 33.70 -5.85 -120.06
C SER A 390 33.69 -7.15 -119.23
N LEU A 391 34.66 -7.32 -118.32
CA LEU A 391 34.65 -8.46 -117.37
C LEU A 391 34.69 -8.03 -115.89
N ALA A 392 34.99 -6.76 -115.61
CA ALA A 392 35.02 -6.20 -114.25
C ALA A 392 33.62 -6.00 -113.64
N GLN A 393 32.58 -5.83 -114.46
CA GLN A 393 31.22 -5.53 -113.99
C GLN A 393 30.51 -6.72 -113.33
N GLN A 394 30.96 -7.96 -113.55
CA GLN A 394 30.29 -9.15 -113.01
C GLN A 394 30.79 -9.54 -111.61
N ASN A 395 32.09 -9.37 -111.32
CA ASN A 395 32.64 -9.57 -109.96
C ASN A 395 32.23 -8.44 -109.00
N GLN A 396 32.05 -7.22 -109.52
CA GLN A 396 31.59 -6.08 -108.74
C GLN A 396 30.15 -6.26 -108.21
N ILE A 397 29.31 -7.04 -108.92
CA ILE A 397 27.94 -7.36 -108.50
C ILE A 397 27.92 -8.37 -107.34
N GLY A 398 28.84 -9.34 -107.31
CA GLY A 398 28.97 -10.28 -106.19
C GLY A 398 29.45 -9.61 -104.90
N ASP A 399 30.50 -8.79 -104.99
CA ASP A 399 31.02 -8.02 -103.86
C ASP A 399 29.99 -7.01 -103.30
N MET A 400 29.11 -6.48 -104.16
CA MET A 400 28.01 -5.61 -103.76
C MET A 400 26.92 -6.40 -102.99
N GLN A 401 26.64 -7.64 -103.36
CA GLN A 401 25.64 -8.48 -102.68
C GLN A 401 26.11 -8.94 -101.30
N GLU A 402 27.39 -9.29 -101.14
CA GLU A 402 27.95 -9.69 -99.85
C GLU A 402 28.06 -8.51 -98.87
N LYS A 403 28.45 -7.33 -99.37
CA LYS A 403 28.41 -6.08 -98.58
C LYS A 403 26.99 -5.69 -98.18
N PHE A 404 26.01 -5.92 -99.04
CA PHE A 404 24.61 -5.66 -98.73
C PHE A 404 24.14 -6.52 -97.55
N LYS A 405 24.48 -7.81 -97.55
CA LYS A 405 24.12 -8.74 -96.48
C LYS A 405 24.80 -8.41 -95.15
N MET A 406 26.09 -8.05 -95.17
CA MET A 406 26.82 -7.60 -93.97
C MET A 406 26.27 -6.30 -93.39
N LEU A 407 25.81 -5.38 -94.25
CA LEU A 407 25.16 -4.15 -93.80
C LEU A 407 23.78 -4.44 -93.21
N GLU A 408 23.03 -5.37 -93.81
CA GLU A 408 21.70 -5.80 -93.34
C GLU A 408 21.78 -6.44 -91.93
N ASP A 409 22.72 -7.34 -91.70
CA ASP A 409 22.95 -7.96 -90.38
C ASP A 409 23.36 -6.90 -89.33
N ARG A 410 24.24 -5.96 -89.70
CA ARG A 410 24.69 -4.89 -88.82
C ARG A 410 23.58 -3.87 -88.52
N THR A 411 22.68 -3.61 -89.47
CA THR A 411 21.48 -2.80 -89.22
C THR A 411 20.51 -3.50 -88.29
N MET A 412 20.35 -4.82 -88.41
CA MET A 412 19.47 -5.60 -87.53
C MET A 412 20.00 -5.66 -86.08
N GLU A 413 21.33 -5.79 -85.90
CA GLU A 413 21.96 -5.71 -84.57
C GLU A 413 21.85 -4.31 -83.97
N ALA A 414 22.06 -3.26 -84.78
CA ALA A 414 21.87 -1.89 -84.35
C ALA A 414 20.41 -1.61 -83.94
N GLU A 415 19.44 -2.12 -84.70
CA GLU A 415 18.00 -2.00 -84.41
C GLU A 415 17.63 -2.68 -83.08
N LYS A 416 18.10 -3.91 -82.83
CA LYS A 416 17.90 -4.59 -81.54
C LYS A 416 18.54 -3.84 -80.37
N SER A 417 19.72 -3.27 -80.57
CA SER A 417 20.38 -2.47 -79.53
C SER A 417 19.63 -1.16 -79.25
N ALA A 418 19.05 -0.55 -80.28
CA ALA A 418 18.22 0.65 -80.16
C ALA A 418 16.90 0.34 -79.45
N GLU A 419 16.25 -0.78 -79.75
CA GLU A 419 15.03 -1.23 -79.06
C GLU A 419 15.25 -1.45 -77.56
N LEU A 420 16.36 -2.08 -77.16
CA LEU A 420 16.71 -2.29 -75.76
C LEU A 420 16.99 -0.95 -75.03
N ALA A 421 17.68 -0.03 -75.70
CA ALA A 421 17.92 1.31 -75.16
C ALA A 421 16.62 2.12 -75.03
N GLU A 422 15.72 2.01 -76.01
CA GLU A 422 14.42 2.69 -75.98
C GLU A 422 13.50 2.12 -74.90
N ALA A 423 13.53 0.79 -74.68
CA ALA A 423 12.79 0.15 -73.59
C ALA A 423 13.27 0.62 -72.21
N HIS A 424 14.59 0.67 -71.99
CA HIS A 424 15.17 1.18 -70.74
C HIS A 424 14.87 2.68 -70.54
N ALA A 425 14.92 3.50 -71.60
CA ALA A 425 14.53 4.90 -71.54
C ALA A 425 13.05 5.07 -71.15
N ARG A 426 12.14 4.27 -71.73
CA ARG A 426 10.71 4.28 -71.37
C ARG A 426 10.45 3.87 -69.92
N GLU A 427 11.23 2.94 -69.36
CA GLU A 427 11.11 2.55 -67.96
C GLU A 427 11.58 3.67 -67.02
N LYS A 428 12.70 4.32 -67.34
CA LYS A 428 13.19 5.49 -66.59
C LYS A 428 12.24 6.67 -66.69
N ASP A 429 11.60 6.90 -67.83
CA ASP A 429 10.56 7.93 -67.98
C ASP A 429 9.33 7.63 -67.12
N LYS A 430 8.92 6.35 -66.99
CA LYS A 430 7.83 5.98 -66.07
C LYS A 430 8.18 6.26 -64.61
N GLU A 431 9.38 5.87 -64.17
CA GLU A 431 9.88 6.17 -62.82
C GLU A 431 9.93 7.69 -62.56
N LEU A 432 10.38 8.47 -63.55
CA LEU A 432 10.37 9.94 -63.48
C LEU A 432 8.96 10.51 -63.37
N VAL A 433 8.00 10.02 -64.15
CA VAL A 433 6.60 10.47 -64.07
C VAL A 433 5.99 10.14 -62.70
N GLU A 434 6.27 8.96 -62.15
CA GLU A 434 5.80 8.58 -60.81
C GLU A 434 6.41 9.44 -59.71
N THR A 435 7.72 9.71 -59.77
CA THR A 435 8.40 10.57 -58.80
C THR A 435 7.95 12.02 -58.91
N LEU A 436 7.74 12.54 -60.12
CA LEU A 436 7.15 13.87 -60.35
C LEU A 436 5.70 13.96 -59.88
N LYS A 437 4.94 12.86 -59.95
CA LYS A 437 3.59 12.80 -59.40
C LYS A 437 3.63 12.84 -57.87
N ARG A 438 4.47 12.02 -57.24
CA ARG A 438 4.68 12.06 -55.78
C ARG A 438 5.14 13.45 -55.31
N MET A 439 6.09 14.07 -56.02
CA MET A 439 6.56 15.43 -55.74
C MET A 439 5.43 16.45 -55.82
N ARG A 440 4.60 16.40 -56.86
CA ARG A 440 3.40 17.27 -56.97
C ARG A 440 2.40 17.03 -55.84
N ASP A 441 2.17 15.78 -55.46
CA ASP A 441 1.26 15.46 -54.34
C ASP A 441 1.81 15.97 -52.99
N TYR A 442 3.14 16.00 -52.82
CA TYR A 442 3.81 16.65 -51.69
C TYR A 442 3.72 18.18 -51.75
N GLU A 443 3.96 18.80 -52.90
CA GLU A 443 3.86 20.25 -53.11
C GLU A 443 2.42 20.76 -52.87
N LEU A 444 1.42 19.96 -53.24
CA LEU A 444 0.02 20.23 -52.97
C LEU A 444 -0.40 19.90 -51.52
N GLY A 445 0.48 19.27 -50.73
CA GLY A 445 0.19 18.86 -49.34
C GLY A 445 -0.87 17.77 -49.22
N ILE A 446 -1.17 17.05 -50.30
CA ILE A 446 -2.19 16.01 -50.37
C ILE A 446 -1.59 14.63 -49.99
N TYR A 447 -0.28 14.46 -50.18
CA TYR A 447 0.40 13.21 -49.84
C TYR A 447 0.32 12.92 -48.33
N GLY A 448 -0.25 11.76 -47.96
CA GLY A 448 -0.47 11.35 -46.57
C GLY A 448 -1.74 11.92 -45.90
N LEU A 449 -2.44 12.87 -46.53
CA LEU A 449 -3.69 13.43 -45.99
C LEU A 449 -4.82 12.39 -45.97
N GLU A 450 -4.89 11.55 -47.00
CA GLU A 450 -5.90 10.49 -47.09
C GLU A 450 -5.72 9.43 -45.99
N GLU A 451 -4.47 9.06 -45.69
CA GLU A 451 -4.13 8.14 -44.60
C GLU A 451 -4.46 8.75 -43.23
N ALA A 452 -4.10 10.01 -42.99
CA ALA A 452 -4.44 10.72 -41.76
C ALA A 452 -5.97 10.87 -41.58
N VAL A 453 -6.71 11.13 -42.66
CA VAL A 453 -8.18 11.22 -42.62
C VAL A 453 -8.82 9.85 -42.35
N ALA A 454 -8.25 8.76 -42.89
CA ALA A 454 -8.70 7.41 -42.58
C ALA A 454 -8.46 7.06 -41.10
N GLU A 455 -7.27 7.37 -40.58
CA GLU A 455 -6.92 7.16 -39.17
C GLU A 455 -7.85 7.95 -38.23
N ILE A 456 -8.10 9.23 -38.52
CA ILE A 456 -9.04 10.05 -37.75
C ILE A 456 -10.45 9.47 -37.79
N LYS A 457 -10.90 8.94 -38.93
CA LYS A 457 -12.21 8.28 -39.04
C LYS A 457 -12.29 7.03 -38.18
N ASP A 458 -11.24 6.22 -38.13
CA ASP A 458 -11.21 5.01 -37.32
C ASP A 458 -11.11 5.32 -35.82
N LEU A 459 -10.32 6.31 -35.43
CA LEU A 459 -10.30 6.82 -34.05
C LEU A 459 -11.68 7.34 -33.62
N ARG A 460 -12.39 8.08 -34.49
CA ARG A 460 -13.77 8.52 -34.22
C ARG A 460 -14.74 7.35 -34.03
N LYS A 461 -14.57 6.25 -34.77
CA LYS A 461 -15.37 5.03 -34.56
C LYS A 461 -15.06 4.41 -33.20
N GLN A 462 -13.78 4.33 -32.82
CA GLN A 462 -13.38 3.80 -31.51
C GLN A 462 -13.93 4.65 -30.36
N VAL A 463 -13.91 5.98 -30.47
CA VAL A 463 -14.51 6.86 -29.45
C VAL A 463 -16.00 6.57 -29.30
N LYS A 464 -16.74 6.45 -30.41
CA LYS A 464 -18.17 6.11 -30.36
C LYS A 464 -18.44 4.76 -29.69
N ILE A 465 -17.62 3.75 -29.97
CA ILE A 465 -17.76 2.43 -29.33
C ILE A 465 -17.55 2.56 -27.82
N ARG A 466 -16.49 3.27 -27.39
CA ARG A 466 -16.23 3.54 -25.97
C ARG A 466 -17.36 4.33 -25.30
N GLU A 467 -17.94 5.31 -25.98
CA GLU A 467 -19.09 6.06 -25.45
C GLU A 467 -20.30 5.13 -25.19
N HIS A 468 -20.58 4.19 -26.10
CA HIS A 468 -21.65 3.21 -25.89
C HIS A 468 -21.33 2.22 -24.75
N GLU A 469 -20.06 1.83 -24.61
CA GLU A 469 -19.60 0.99 -23.50
C GLU A 469 -19.74 1.72 -22.16
N ILE A 470 -19.35 3.00 -22.09
CA ILE A 470 -19.54 3.85 -20.90
C ILE A 470 -21.02 3.95 -20.55
N GLU A 471 -21.91 4.16 -21.53
CA GLU A 471 -23.36 4.18 -21.28
C GLU A 471 -23.88 2.85 -20.74
N SER A 472 -23.35 1.72 -21.20
CA SER A 472 -23.68 0.39 -20.67
C SER A 472 -23.22 0.24 -19.22
N LEU A 473 -21.98 0.63 -18.93
CA LEU A 473 -21.42 0.60 -17.58
C LEU A 473 -22.19 1.50 -16.62
N ILE A 474 -22.61 2.69 -17.05
CA ILE A 474 -23.46 3.57 -16.23
C ILE A 474 -24.78 2.89 -15.88
N LYS A 475 -25.41 2.17 -16.83
CA LYS A 475 -26.63 1.41 -16.55
C LYS A 475 -26.39 0.27 -15.56
N GLU A 476 -25.26 -0.41 -15.65
CA GLU A 476 -24.88 -1.47 -14.70
C GLU A 476 -24.59 -0.92 -13.31
N VAL A 477 -23.85 0.20 -13.21
CA VAL A 477 -23.59 0.90 -11.95
C VAL A 477 -24.91 1.30 -11.29
N ASN A 478 -25.83 1.92 -12.02
CA ASN A 478 -27.14 2.28 -11.49
C ASN A 478 -27.93 1.05 -11.02
N LYS A 479 -27.83 -0.08 -11.72
CA LYS A 479 -28.50 -1.33 -11.32
C LYS A 479 -27.88 -1.93 -10.05
N LEU A 480 -26.56 -1.87 -9.91
CA LEU A 480 -25.87 -2.29 -8.69
C LEU A 480 -26.15 -1.37 -7.51
N GLU A 481 -26.24 -0.07 -7.75
CA GLU A 481 -26.62 0.92 -6.74
C GLU A 481 -28.03 0.68 -6.22
N LEU A 482 -29.01 0.40 -7.10
CA LEU A 482 -30.34 -0.03 -6.69
C LEU A 482 -30.29 -1.30 -5.83
N LYS A 483 -29.49 -2.30 -6.22
CA LYS A 483 -29.33 -3.53 -5.43
C LYS A 483 -28.65 -3.29 -4.08
N ILE A 484 -27.71 -2.34 -4.00
CA ILE A 484 -27.09 -1.93 -2.74
C ILE A 484 -28.15 -1.27 -1.85
N ASN A 485 -28.98 -0.39 -2.41
CA ASN A 485 -30.06 0.25 -1.67
C ASN A 485 -31.07 -0.80 -1.15
N ASP A 486 -31.50 -1.75 -1.99
CA ASP A 486 -32.39 -2.84 -1.55
C ASP A 486 -31.77 -3.63 -0.38
N LEU A 487 -30.47 -3.93 -0.44
CA LEU A 487 -29.76 -4.63 0.64
C LEU A 487 -29.57 -3.76 1.89
N LEU A 488 -29.45 -2.44 1.74
CA LEU A 488 -29.40 -1.52 2.87
C LEU A 488 -30.76 -1.45 3.55
N ASP A 489 -31.85 -1.34 2.79
CA ASP A 489 -33.22 -1.36 3.29
C ASP A 489 -33.52 -2.68 4.03
N GLU A 490 -33.13 -3.83 3.47
CA GLU A 490 -33.23 -5.12 4.15
C GLU A 490 -32.40 -5.16 5.45
N ASN A 491 -31.19 -4.60 5.45
CA ASN A 491 -30.36 -4.53 6.66
C ASN A 491 -30.97 -3.61 7.72
N GLU A 492 -31.58 -2.50 7.33
CA GLU A 492 -32.30 -1.60 8.22
C GLU A 492 -33.50 -2.31 8.85
N GLU A 493 -34.31 -3.03 8.06
CA GLU A 493 -35.43 -3.82 8.57
C GLU A 493 -34.97 -4.93 9.52
N LEU A 494 -33.88 -5.63 9.19
CA LEU A 494 -33.30 -6.66 10.07
C LEU A 494 -32.75 -6.07 11.37
N ARG A 495 -32.14 -4.88 11.33
CA ARG A 495 -31.68 -4.16 12.53
C ARG A 495 -32.86 -3.73 13.40
N GLU A 496 -33.92 -3.19 12.80
CA GLU A 496 -35.14 -2.79 13.51
C GLU A 496 -35.80 -4.00 14.19
N ARG A 497 -35.93 -5.13 13.50
CA ARG A 497 -36.45 -6.38 14.07
C ARG A 497 -35.62 -6.91 15.25
N LEU A 498 -34.32 -6.63 15.25
CA LEU A 498 -33.39 -7.01 16.33
C LEU A 498 -33.29 -5.94 17.43
N GLY A 499 -34.04 -4.83 17.32
CA GLY A 499 -34.02 -3.73 18.29
C GLY A 499 -32.70 -2.94 18.31
N LEU A 500 -31.96 -2.98 17.21
CA LEU A 500 -30.67 -2.30 17.04
C LEU A 500 -30.87 -1.00 16.28
N GLU A 501 -30.23 0.08 16.73
CA GLU A 501 -30.29 1.37 16.03
C GLU A 501 -29.60 1.26 14.64
N PRO A 502 -30.19 1.81 13.56
CA PRO A 502 -29.68 1.68 12.18
C PRO A 502 -28.22 2.10 11.97
N LYS A 503 -27.63 2.94 12.84
CA LYS A 503 -26.26 3.47 12.72
C LYS A 503 -25.27 2.98 13.78
N THR A 504 -25.69 2.08 14.68
CA THR A 504 -24.78 1.56 15.71
C THR A 504 -23.74 0.62 15.08
N MET A 505 -22.47 0.91 15.34
CA MET A 505 -21.34 0.06 14.92
C MET A 505 -21.35 -1.21 15.77
N ILE A 506 -21.85 -2.31 15.21
CA ILE A 506 -21.76 -3.64 15.83
C ILE A 506 -20.35 -4.17 15.57
N ASP A 507 -19.69 -4.73 16.59
CA ASP A 507 -18.38 -5.37 16.40
C ASP A 507 -18.54 -6.59 15.48
N LEU A 508 -18.03 -6.46 14.25
CA LEU A 508 -18.06 -7.50 13.23
C LEU A 508 -16.83 -8.39 13.29
N ASN A 509 -15.90 -8.22 14.25
CA ASN A 509 -14.65 -8.98 14.27
C ASN A 509 -14.89 -10.48 14.43
N GLU A 510 -15.83 -10.91 15.27
CA GLU A 510 -16.19 -12.34 15.39
C GLU A 510 -16.81 -12.88 14.09
N PHE A 511 -17.66 -12.09 13.43
CA PHE A 511 -18.26 -12.46 12.14
C PHE A 511 -17.20 -12.52 11.03
N ARG A 512 -16.26 -11.56 10.98
CA ARG A 512 -15.13 -11.53 10.05
C ARG A 512 -14.21 -12.72 10.26
N ASN A 513 -13.89 -13.03 11.52
CA ASN A 513 -13.08 -14.18 11.90
C ASN A 513 -13.78 -15.50 11.54
N SER A 514 -15.08 -15.62 11.82
CA SER A 514 -15.91 -16.79 11.44
C SER A 514 -15.99 -16.96 9.92
N LYS A 515 -16.18 -15.85 9.17
CA LYS A 515 -16.19 -15.86 7.70
C LYS A 515 -14.83 -16.26 7.13
N ALA A 516 -13.73 -15.70 7.66
CA ALA A 516 -12.37 -16.03 7.25
C ALA A 516 -12.05 -17.51 7.53
N LEU A 517 -12.43 -18.01 8.71
CA LEU A 517 -12.27 -19.42 9.09
C LEU A 517 -13.07 -20.33 8.15
N LYS A 518 -14.33 -20.00 7.86
CA LYS A 518 -15.16 -20.78 6.93
C LYS A 518 -14.60 -20.76 5.50
N GLN A 519 -14.04 -19.64 5.07
CA GLN A 519 -13.37 -19.53 3.79
C GLN A 519 -12.06 -20.35 3.74
N GLN A 520 -11.30 -20.39 4.84
CA GLN A 520 -10.14 -21.28 4.97
C GLN A 520 -10.55 -22.75 4.96
N GLN A 521 -11.65 -23.11 5.64
CA GLN A 521 -12.21 -24.46 5.60
C GLN A 521 -12.58 -24.86 4.16
N TYR A 522 -13.28 -24.00 3.42
CA TYR A 522 -13.59 -24.28 2.01
C TYR A 522 -12.33 -24.38 1.13
N LYS A 523 -11.29 -23.58 1.40
CA LYS A 523 -10.01 -23.70 0.68
C LYS A 523 -9.31 -25.03 0.99
N ALA A 524 -9.28 -25.44 2.25
CA ALA A 524 -8.69 -26.71 2.67
C ALA A 524 -9.50 -27.89 2.12
N GLU A 525 -10.83 -27.83 2.17
CA GLU A 525 -11.73 -28.83 1.59
C GLU A 525 -11.52 -28.93 0.07
N ASN A 526 -11.45 -27.81 -0.64
CA ASN A 526 -11.15 -27.80 -2.07
C ASN A 526 -9.76 -28.38 -2.38
N GLN A 527 -8.75 -28.16 -1.53
CA GLN A 527 -7.43 -28.79 -1.71
C GLN A 527 -7.48 -30.31 -1.51
N ILE A 528 -8.21 -30.80 -0.51
CA ILE A 528 -8.40 -32.24 -0.29
C ILE A 528 -9.16 -32.85 -1.47
N LEU A 529 -10.21 -32.18 -1.95
CA LEU A 529 -10.97 -32.61 -3.14
C LEU A 529 -10.09 -32.62 -4.40
N LEU A 530 -9.20 -31.64 -4.57
CA LEU A 530 -8.24 -31.63 -5.68
C LEU A 530 -7.25 -32.80 -5.60
N GLN A 531 -6.69 -33.08 -4.42
CA GLN A 531 -5.81 -34.24 -4.23
C GLN A 531 -6.54 -35.56 -4.46
N GLU A 532 -7.81 -35.64 -4.05
CA GLU A 532 -8.66 -36.81 -4.32
C GLU A 532 -8.93 -36.95 -5.82
N ILE A 533 -9.20 -35.86 -6.53
CA ILE A 533 -9.35 -35.85 -7.99
C ILE A 533 -8.05 -36.30 -8.66
N GLU A 534 -6.89 -35.78 -8.26
CA GLU A 534 -5.59 -36.19 -8.80
C GLU A 534 -5.34 -37.67 -8.58
N ARG A 535 -5.60 -38.20 -7.38
CA ARG A 535 -5.48 -39.65 -7.11
C ARG A 535 -6.43 -40.46 -7.97
N LEU A 536 -7.68 -40.03 -8.12
CA LEU A 536 -8.66 -40.69 -8.99
C LEU A 536 -8.26 -40.60 -10.48
N GLU A 537 -7.61 -39.52 -10.90
CA GLU A 537 -7.05 -39.37 -12.23
C GLU A 537 -5.86 -40.29 -12.47
N GLU A 538 -4.96 -40.44 -11.49
CA GLU A 538 -3.87 -41.41 -11.53
C GLU A 538 -4.40 -42.85 -11.61
N GLU A 539 -5.38 -43.20 -10.78
CA GLU A 539 -6.06 -44.50 -10.82
C GLU A 539 -6.72 -44.73 -12.18
N ARG A 540 -7.42 -43.73 -12.73
CA ARG A 540 -8.01 -43.79 -14.07
C ARG A 540 -6.95 -43.98 -15.14
N ILE A 541 -5.80 -43.30 -15.04
CA ILE A 541 -4.69 -43.43 -15.99
C ILE A 541 -4.10 -44.84 -15.92
N GLU A 542 -3.91 -45.38 -14.72
CA GLU A 542 -3.36 -46.72 -14.53
C GLU A 542 -4.32 -47.80 -15.04
N LEU A 543 -5.62 -47.67 -14.75
CA LEU A 543 -6.66 -48.53 -15.33
C LEU A 543 -6.69 -48.42 -16.86
N LYS A 544 -6.56 -47.22 -17.44
CA LYS A 544 -6.41 -47.04 -18.90
C LYS A 544 -5.15 -47.70 -19.46
N LYS A 545 -4.02 -47.69 -18.74
CA LYS A 545 -2.80 -48.41 -19.13
C LYS A 545 -3.04 -49.93 -19.10
N GLN A 546 -3.70 -50.43 -18.06
CA GLN A 546 -4.06 -51.86 -17.96
C GLN A 546 -5.02 -52.28 -19.08
N ILE A 547 -6.04 -51.48 -19.40
CA ILE A 547 -6.93 -51.73 -20.55
C ILE A 547 -6.15 -51.74 -21.86
N ARG A 548 -5.22 -50.79 -22.07
CA ARG A 548 -4.36 -50.77 -23.27
C ARG A 548 -3.47 -52.01 -23.36
N LYS A 549 -2.87 -52.46 -22.25
CA LYS A 549 -2.09 -53.71 -22.20
C LYS A 549 -2.96 -54.93 -22.51
N LEU A 550 -4.14 -55.04 -21.91
CA LEU A 550 -5.09 -56.13 -22.17
C LEU A 550 -5.61 -56.11 -23.62
N ALA A 551 -5.89 -54.93 -24.19
CA ALA A 551 -6.28 -54.79 -25.58
C ALA A 551 -5.13 -55.16 -26.53
N GLN A 552 -3.89 -54.79 -26.21
CA GLN A 552 -2.71 -55.17 -26.98
C GLN A 552 -2.45 -56.68 -26.89
N GLU A 553 -2.61 -57.29 -25.71
CA GLU A 553 -2.52 -58.75 -25.55
C GLU A 553 -3.63 -59.48 -26.28
N LYS A 554 -4.88 -59.02 -26.21
CA LYS A 554 -5.99 -59.59 -26.99
C LYS A 554 -5.77 -59.38 -28.48
N GLY A 555 -5.30 -58.22 -28.91
CA GLY A 555 -4.91 -57.94 -30.29
C GLY A 555 -3.78 -58.84 -30.77
N ARG A 556 -2.75 -59.07 -29.95
CA ARG A 556 -1.69 -60.05 -30.24
C ARG A 556 -2.23 -61.47 -30.29
N ARG A 557 -3.10 -61.88 -29.36
CA ARG A 557 -3.72 -63.22 -29.36
C ARG A 557 -4.64 -63.43 -30.56
N VAL A 558 -5.40 -62.43 -30.99
CA VAL A 558 -6.24 -62.45 -32.20
C VAL A 558 -5.37 -62.43 -33.47
N ALA A 559 -4.28 -61.66 -33.49
CA ALA A 559 -3.32 -61.66 -34.60
C ALA A 559 -2.55 -62.98 -34.72
N THR A 560 -2.30 -63.67 -33.59
CA THR A 560 -1.68 -65.01 -33.56
C THR A 560 -2.71 -66.12 -33.80
N THR A 561 -4.00 -65.84 -33.61
CA THR A 561 -5.13 -66.78 -33.77
C THR A 561 -6.13 -66.22 -34.77
N GLY A 562 -5.74 -66.11 -36.03
CA GLY A 562 -6.64 -65.69 -37.10
C GLY A 562 -7.72 -66.73 -37.39
N ARG A 563 -8.90 -66.61 -36.77
CA ARG A 563 -10.16 -67.15 -37.31
C ARG A 563 -11.39 -66.43 -36.72
N MET A 564 -12.41 -66.28 -37.56
CA MET A 564 -13.63 -65.49 -37.41
C MET A 564 -14.50 -65.79 -36.17
N PHE A 565 -14.99 -64.68 -35.60
CA PHE A 565 -16.34 -64.32 -35.10
C PHE A 565 -17.18 -65.21 -34.16
N PHE A 566 -17.78 -64.49 -33.18
CA PHE A 566 -18.98 -64.74 -32.37
C PHE A 566 -19.13 -66.14 -31.72
N ASP A 567 -18.96 -66.22 -30.39
CA ASP A 567 -20.11 -66.24 -29.49
C ASP A 567 -19.68 -66.08 -28.02
N ILE A 568 -20.52 -65.40 -27.26
CA ILE A 568 -20.35 -65.09 -25.85
C ILE A 568 -20.87 -66.29 -25.06
N ASN A 569 -19.99 -67.05 -24.39
CA ASN A 569 -20.32 -67.59 -23.07
C ASN A 569 -19.16 -68.27 -22.34
N CYS A 570 -19.30 -68.22 -21.01
CA CYS A 570 -18.76 -69.16 -20.01
C CYS A 570 -17.40 -68.85 -19.33
N PRO A 571 -17.21 -69.36 -18.10
CA PRO A 571 -17.01 -68.51 -16.92
C PRO A 571 -15.61 -68.66 -16.34
N PHE A 572 -15.22 -67.68 -15.53
CA PHE A 572 -13.97 -67.68 -14.77
C PHE A 572 -13.95 -68.87 -13.78
N LYS A 573 -13.18 -69.92 -14.09
CA LYS A 573 -12.75 -70.93 -13.12
C LYS A 573 -11.27 -70.77 -12.82
N ASN A 574 -11.01 -70.46 -11.56
CA ASN A 574 -9.72 -70.51 -10.88
C ASN A 574 -8.85 -71.72 -11.25
N LYS A 575 -7.55 -71.46 -11.41
CA LYS A 575 -6.36 -72.30 -11.16
C LYS A 575 -5.17 -71.37 -11.45
N GLY A 576 -4.43 -70.82 -10.49
CA GLY A 576 -3.86 -71.44 -9.30
C GLY A 576 -2.51 -72.05 -9.66
N LYS A 577 -1.40 -71.33 -9.40
CA LYS A 577 -0.20 -71.80 -8.68
C LYS A 577 1.06 -70.96 -8.94
N ASN A 578 1.76 -70.71 -7.82
CA ASN A 578 3.20 -70.54 -7.63
C ASN A 578 3.81 -69.13 -7.71
N MET A 579 3.95 -68.53 -6.53
CA MET A 579 5.22 -67.94 -6.09
C MET A 579 5.35 -68.15 -4.57
N ARG A 580 5.99 -69.26 -4.20
CA ARG A 580 6.54 -69.46 -2.86
C ARG A 580 7.79 -68.58 -2.75
N LYS A 581 7.74 -67.54 -1.92
CA LYS A 581 8.87 -66.98 -1.15
C LYS A 581 8.42 -65.68 -0.48
N LEU A 582 7.74 -65.76 0.67
CA LEU A 582 7.85 -64.75 1.73
C LEU A 582 7.22 -65.25 3.05
N ASP A 583 7.69 -66.40 3.57
CA ASP A 583 7.31 -66.85 4.91
C ASP A 583 8.29 -66.29 5.95
N PHE A 584 8.12 -65.02 6.28
CA PHE A 584 8.70 -64.39 7.48
C PHE A 584 7.79 -63.27 7.99
N LEU A 585 6.52 -63.58 8.27
CA LEU A 585 5.68 -62.80 9.19
C LEU A 585 4.77 -63.74 9.99
N ASN A 586 4.62 -63.43 11.27
CA ASN A 586 3.91 -64.18 12.31
C ASN A 586 2.52 -64.65 11.84
N ARG A 587 2.21 -65.94 11.98
CA ARG A 587 0.87 -66.52 11.69
C ARG A 587 -0.25 -65.82 12.48
N HIS A 588 0.08 -65.18 13.60
CA HIS A 588 -0.88 -64.46 14.43
C HIS A 588 -1.33 -63.13 13.81
N ASP A 589 -0.42 -62.42 13.12
CA ASP A 589 -0.71 -61.12 12.51
C ASP A 589 -1.53 -61.29 11.23
N ILE A 590 -1.32 -62.40 10.48
CA ILE A 590 -2.08 -62.71 9.27
C ILE A 590 -3.55 -62.99 9.61
N ALA A 591 -3.83 -63.74 10.68
CA ALA A 591 -5.20 -64.04 11.09
C ALA A 591 -5.96 -62.79 11.59
N GLU A 592 -5.26 -61.87 12.27
CA GLU A 592 -5.86 -60.60 12.70
C GLU A 592 -6.11 -59.66 11.52
N VAL A 593 -5.20 -59.62 10.54
CA VAL A 593 -5.38 -58.87 9.30
C VAL A 593 -6.50 -59.48 8.44
N GLU A 594 -6.62 -60.81 8.40
CA GLU A 594 -7.72 -61.50 7.71
C GLU A 594 -9.07 -61.18 8.36
N ALA A 595 -9.16 -61.19 9.70
CA ALA A 595 -10.38 -60.82 10.42
C ALA A 595 -10.75 -59.34 10.22
N LYS A 596 -9.76 -58.43 10.25
CA LYS A 596 -9.98 -57.01 9.95
C LYS A 596 -10.40 -56.79 8.49
N ASN A 597 -9.79 -57.52 7.55
CA ASN A 597 -10.17 -57.46 6.14
C ASN A 597 -11.57 -58.02 5.89
N GLU A 598 -11.98 -59.06 6.61
CA GLU A 598 -13.33 -59.61 6.52
C GLU A 598 -14.38 -58.64 7.08
N TYR A 599 -14.09 -58.00 8.22
CA TYR A 599 -14.93 -56.94 8.78
C TYR A 599 -15.04 -55.73 7.84
N LEU A 600 -13.92 -55.27 7.29
CA LEU A 600 -13.90 -54.19 6.30
C LEU A 600 -14.65 -54.57 5.02
N ALA A 601 -14.59 -55.84 4.58
CA ALA A 601 -15.35 -56.33 3.43
C ALA A 601 -16.86 -56.41 3.73
N THR A 602 -17.28 -56.71 4.97
CA THR A 602 -18.69 -56.61 5.35
C THR A 602 -19.16 -55.16 5.40
N GLU A 603 -18.38 -54.24 5.98
CA GLU A 603 -18.75 -52.83 6.07
C GLU A 603 -18.76 -52.17 4.68
N LEU A 604 -17.82 -52.51 3.80
CA LEU A 604 -17.84 -52.07 2.39
C LEU A 604 -19.11 -52.55 1.67
N ARG A 605 -19.53 -53.80 1.84
CA ARG A 605 -20.76 -54.31 1.22
C ARG A 605 -22.02 -53.61 1.74
N GLU A 606 -22.03 -53.20 3.01
CA GLU A 606 -23.13 -52.42 3.57
C GLU A 606 -23.15 -50.98 3.01
N ARG A 607 -21.98 -50.33 2.93
CA ARG A 607 -21.87 -49.00 2.32
C ARG A 607 -22.19 -49.02 0.83
N GLU A 608 -21.79 -50.05 0.08
CA GLU A 608 -22.18 -50.26 -1.31
C GLU A 608 -23.70 -50.38 -1.45
N ARG A 609 -24.36 -51.11 -0.54
CA ARG A 609 -25.82 -51.26 -0.52
C ARG A 609 -26.51 -49.93 -0.23
N ASP A 610 -25.99 -49.13 0.70
CA ASP A 610 -26.55 -47.82 1.03
C ASP A 610 -26.29 -46.79 -0.08
N LEU A 611 -25.13 -46.86 -0.75
CA LEU A 611 -24.86 -46.08 -1.96
C LEU A 611 -25.82 -46.45 -3.08
N GLU A 612 -26.15 -47.73 -3.26
CA GLU A 612 -27.12 -48.16 -4.27
C GLU A 612 -28.54 -47.68 -3.92
N LYS A 613 -28.96 -47.74 -2.64
CA LYS A 613 -30.22 -47.12 -2.20
C LYS A 613 -30.21 -45.62 -2.48
N ASN A 614 -29.14 -44.91 -2.15
CA ASN A 614 -29.00 -43.49 -2.42
C ASN A 614 -29.04 -43.18 -3.93
N ARG A 615 -28.42 -44.01 -4.78
CA ARG A 615 -28.55 -43.91 -6.24
C ARG A 615 -29.99 -44.06 -6.71
N THR A 616 -30.74 -45.02 -6.17
CA THR A 616 -32.16 -45.17 -6.55
C THR A 616 -33.02 -43.99 -6.08
N VAL A 617 -32.73 -43.43 -4.90
CA VAL A 617 -33.40 -42.23 -4.38
C VAL A 617 -33.05 -41.01 -5.22
N MET A 618 -31.78 -40.83 -5.59
CA MET A 618 -31.33 -39.78 -6.51
C MET A 618 -31.99 -39.93 -7.88
N ALA A 619 -32.10 -41.14 -8.43
CA ALA A 619 -32.78 -41.38 -9.70
C ALA A 619 -34.27 -41.02 -9.63
N LYS A 620 -34.95 -41.32 -8.52
CA LYS A 620 -36.33 -40.91 -8.28
C LYS A 620 -36.47 -39.39 -8.18
N PHE A 621 -35.58 -38.71 -7.45
CA PHE A 621 -35.58 -37.25 -7.39
C PHE A 621 -35.26 -36.60 -8.74
N GLN A 622 -34.35 -37.17 -9.52
CA GLN A 622 -34.06 -36.71 -10.88
C GLN A 622 -35.26 -36.89 -11.81
N SER A 623 -35.98 -38.02 -11.72
CA SER A 623 -37.25 -38.20 -12.45
C SER A 623 -38.27 -37.15 -12.04
N LYS A 624 -38.41 -36.89 -10.74
CA LYS A 624 -39.38 -35.90 -10.25
C LYS A 624 -39.03 -34.47 -10.65
N LEU A 625 -37.74 -34.13 -10.66
CA LEU A 625 -37.25 -32.84 -11.17
C LEU A 625 -37.50 -32.69 -12.67
N LYS A 626 -37.36 -33.76 -13.47
CA LYS A 626 -37.71 -33.74 -14.90
C LYS A 626 -39.20 -33.55 -15.11
N GLU A 627 -40.05 -34.27 -14.38
CA GLU A 627 -41.51 -34.08 -14.42
C GLU A 627 -41.90 -32.64 -14.07
N LEU A 628 -41.38 -32.08 -12.97
CA LEU A 628 -41.66 -30.70 -12.57
C LEU A 628 -41.13 -29.67 -13.59
N SER A 629 -39.99 -29.95 -14.23
CA SER A 629 -39.45 -29.11 -15.30
C SER A 629 -40.35 -29.13 -16.54
N GLU A 630 -40.90 -30.29 -16.90
CA GLU A 630 -41.85 -30.44 -18.01
C GLU A 630 -43.20 -29.78 -17.70
N GLU A 631 -43.73 -29.94 -16.48
CA GLU A 631 -44.93 -29.23 -16.00
C GLU A 631 -44.73 -27.71 -16.04
N ASN A 632 -43.57 -27.21 -15.59
CA ASN A 632 -43.25 -25.77 -15.66
C ASN A 632 -43.15 -25.26 -17.11
N LYS A 633 -42.59 -26.04 -18.03
CA LYS A 633 -42.56 -25.70 -19.46
C LYS A 633 -43.96 -25.67 -20.08
N GLN A 634 -44.82 -26.63 -19.73
CA GLN A 634 -46.21 -26.66 -20.18
C GLN A 634 -47.00 -25.47 -19.62
N LEU A 635 -46.76 -25.08 -18.37
CA LEU A 635 -47.37 -23.90 -17.76
C LEU A 635 -46.91 -22.61 -18.46
N GLU A 636 -45.61 -22.48 -18.75
CA GLU A 636 -45.04 -21.37 -19.51
C GLU A 636 -45.67 -21.25 -20.90
N GLN A 637 -45.79 -22.37 -21.60
CA GLN A 637 -46.46 -22.46 -22.90
C GLN A 637 -47.93 -22.03 -22.81
N GLY A 638 -48.67 -22.54 -21.82
CA GLY A 638 -50.08 -22.18 -21.60
C GLY A 638 -50.26 -20.70 -21.29
N MET A 639 -49.35 -20.08 -20.53
CA MET A 639 -49.38 -18.65 -20.25
C MET A 639 -49.06 -17.79 -21.48
N LYS A 640 -48.14 -18.25 -22.33
CA LYS A 640 -47.85 -17.62 -23.63
C LYS A 640 -49.04 -17.71 -24.58
N GLU A 641 -49.72 -18.85 -24.63
CA GLU A 641 -50.93 -19.05 -25.44
C GLU A 641 -52.10 -18.18 -24.94
N ILE A 642 -52.28 -18.02 -23.62
CA ILE A 642 -53.29 -17.11 -23.05
C ILE A 642 -52.98 -15.66 -23.41
N LEU A 643 -51.71 -15.23 -23.29
CA LEU A 643 -51.29 -13.88 -23.71
C LEU A 643 -51.55 -13.66 -25.20
N GLN A 644 -51.26 -14.66 -26.04
CA GLN A 644 -51.47 -14.57 -27.47
C GLN A 644 -52.96 -14.56 -27.84
N ALA A 645 -53.79 -15.39 -27.20
CA ALA A 645 -55.23 -15.41 -27.39
C ALA A 645 -55.89 -14.09 -26.99
N ILE A 646 -55.46 -13.47 -25.88
CA ILE A 646 -55.93 -12.12 -25.48
C ILE A 646 -55.53 -11.06 -26.53
N LYS A 647 -54.33 -11.18 -27.10
CA LYS A 647 -53.81 -10.27 -28.12
C LYS A 647 -54.49 -10.44 -29.49
N GLU A 648 -54.91 -11.66 -29.83
CA GLU A 648 -55.66 -11.98 -31.04
C GLU A 648 -57.14 -11.60 -30.90
N MET A 649 -57.76 -11.82 -29.74
CA MET A 649 -59.15 -11.42 -29.47
C MET A 649 -59.33 -9.89 -29.48
N GLN A 650 -58.27 -9.11 -29.24
CA GLN A 650 -58.24 -7.65 -29.42
C GLN A 650 -58.15 -7.20 -30.90
N LYS A 651 -57.68 -8.06 -31.81
CA LYS A 651 -57.59 -7.72 -33.24
C LYS A 651 -58.91 -7.86 -33.99
N ASP A 652 -59.83 -8.70 -33.51
CA ASP A 652 -61.08 -9.00 -34.21
C ASP A 652 -62.27 -8.08 -33.84
N SER A 653 -62.13 -7.15 -32.89
CA SER A 653 -63.17 -6.15 -32.59
C SER A 653 -63.13 -4.96 -33.57
N SER A 654 -63.48 -5.23 -34.82
CA SER A 654 -63.76 -4.22 -35.85
C SER A 654 -65.08 -3.50 -35.53
N MET A 655 -65.07 -2.46 -34.68
CA MET A 655 -66.04 -1.35 -34.73
C MET A 655 -65.55 -0.16 -33.90
N LYS A 656 -65.76 1.04 -34.45
CA LYS A 656 -65.35 2.34 -33.92
C LYS A 656 -65.75 2.55 -32.45
N GLY A 657 -64.75 2.71 -31.59
CA GLY A 657 -64.90 3.18 -30.21
C GLY A 657 -63.58 2.95 -29.48
N GLY A 658 -62.94 4.01 -29.01
CA GLY A 658 -61.68 3.89 -28.27
C GLY A 658 -61.94 3.17 -26.95
N GLU A 659 -61.43 1.95 -26.82
CA GLU A 659 -61.28 1.29 -25.53
C GLU A 659 -59.87 0.72 -25.41
N THR A 660 -59.26 1.09 -24.30
CA THR A 660 -57.93 0.71 -23.78
C THR A 660 -57.53 -0.72 -24.12
N ALA A 661 -56.37 -0.86 -24.76
CA ALA A 661 -55.61 -2.11 -24.76
C ALA A 661 -55.39 -2.54 -23.29
N LEU A 662 -56.07 -3.60 -22.86
CA LEU A 662 -55.81 -4.24 -21.57
C LEU A 662 -54.44 -4.93 -21.65
N ILE A 663 -53.38 -4.17 -21.38
CA ILE A 663 -52.07 -4.72 -21.01
C ILE A 663 -52.26 -5.30 -19.62
N ILE A 664 -52.05 -6.60 -19.44
CA ILE A 664 -52.06 -7.24 -18.12
C ILE A 664 -50.59 -7.34 -17.68
N PRO A 665 -50.02 -6.34 -16.99
CA PRO A 665 -48.57 -6.25 -16.78
C PRO A 665 -48.07 -7.30 -15.77
N SER A 666 -49.00 -7.92 -15.02
CA SER A 666 -48.73 -9.01 -14.10
C SER A 666 -48.44 -10.32 -14.83
N LEU A 667 -49.08 -10.58 -15.98
CA LEU A 667 -48.86 -11.79 -16.77
C LEU A 667 -47.56 -11.69 -17.58
N ASP A 668 -47.26 -10.52 -18.16
CA ASP A 668 -45.97 -10.26 -18.83
C ASP A 668 -44.78 -10.34 -17.87
N ARG A 669 -44.91 -9.79 -16.65
CA ARG A 669 -43.88 -9.90 -15.60
C ARG A 669 -43.66 -11.35 -15.16
N LEU A 670 -44.72 -12.15 -15.08
CA LEU A 670 -44.63 -13.55 -14.68
C LEU A 670 -43.93 -14.40 -15.75
N VAL A 671 -44.25 -14.19 -17.03
CA VAL A 671 -43.56 -14.87 -18.15
C VAL A 671 -42.07 -14.48 -18.19
N HIS A 672 -41.74 -13.20 -18.02
CA HIS A 672 -40.35 -12.76 -17.94
C HIS A 672 -39.60 -13.32 -16.72
N ALA A 673 -40.27 -13.45 -15.57
CA ALA A 673 -39.70 -14.04 -14.36
C ALA A 673 -39.50 -15.56 -14.47
N MET A 674 -40.30 -16.24 -15.28
CA MET A 674 -40.14 -17.68 -15.56
C MET A 674 -39.05 -17.94 -16.61
N GLU A 675 -38.95 -17.10 -17.64
CA GLU A 675 -37.88 -17.17 -18.64
C GLU A 675 -36.50 -16.88 -18.04
N SER A 676 -36.40 -15.95 -17.07
CA SER A 676 -35.13 -15.65 -16.40
C SER A 676 -34.62 -16.81 -15.53
N LYS A 677 -35.51 -17.48 -14.80
CA LYS A 677 -35.16 -18.63 -13.93
C LYS A 677 -34.66 -19.87 -14.68
N ASN A 678 -35.02 -20.04 -15.96
CA ASN A 678 -34.54 -21.17 -16.77
C ASN A 678 -33.11 -20.98 -17.33
N SER A 679 -32.48 -19.82 -17.10
CA SER A 679 -31.16 -19.48 -17.65
C SER A 679 -29.98 -19.66 -16.68
N GLU A 680 -30.23 -19.89 -15.39
CA GLU A 680 -29.19 -19.94 -14.33
C GLU A 680 -28.40 -21.27 -14.25
N GLY A 681 -28.54 -22.19 -15.21
CA GLY A 681 -28.05 -23.57 -15.09
C GLY A 681 -26.83 -23.99 -15.90
N ILE A 682 -26.22 -23.13 -16.71
CA ILE A 682 -25.07 -23.50 -17.56
C ILE A 682 -23.83 -22.75 -17.07
N PHE A 683 -22.85 -23.49 -16.51
CA PHE A 683 -21.53 -22.96 -16.20
C PHE A 683 -20.86 -22.52 -17.51
N ASP A 684 -20.93 -21.23 -17.80
CA ASP A 684 -20.44 -20.67 -19.04
C ASP A 684 -18.96 -20.29 -18.88
N ALA A 685 -18.08 -21.14 -19.42
CA ALA A 685 -16.64 -20.88 -19.48
C ALA A 685 -16.32 -19.54 -20.19
N SER A 686 -17.25 -19.03 -21.02
CA SER A 686 -17.12 -17.71 -21.62
C SER A 686 -17.18 -16.58 -20.58
N VAL A 687 -18.00 -16.71 -19.53
CA VAL A 687 -18.13 -15.70 -18.46
C VAL A 687 -16.90 -15.71 -17.56
N HIS A 688 -16.32 -16.89 -17.29
CA HIS A 688 -15.09 -16.98 -16.50
C HIS A 688 -13.87 -16.43 -17.26
N LEU A 689 -13.73 -16.76 -18.54
CA LEU A 689 -12.68 -16.19 -19.40
C LEU A 689 -12.87 -14.68 -19.59
N LYS A 690 -14.12 -14.21 -19.70
CA LYS A 690 -14.43 -12.79 -19.78
C LYS A 690 -14.06 -12.06 -18.49
N ALA A 691 -14.40 -12.60 -17.32
CA ALA A 691 -13.98 -12.02 -16.04
C ALA A 691 -12.45 -11.97 -15.89
N GLN A 692 -11.72 -12.96 -16.40
CA GLN A 692 -10.25 -12.96 -16.39
C GLN A 692 -9.67 -11.91 -17.36
N VAL A 693 -10.27 -11.77 -18.55
CA VAL A 693 -9.90 -10.72 -19.52
C VAL A 693 -10.19 -9.33 -18.95
N ASP A 694 -11.34 -9.13 -18.30
CA ASP A 694 -11.73 -7.87 -17.70
C ASP A 694 -10.80 -7.50 -16.53
N GLN A 695 -10.38 -8.48 -15.72
CA GLN A 695 -9.39 -8.28 -14.66
C GLN A 695 -8.01 -7.89 -15.21
N LEU A 696 -7.54 -8.56 -16.27
CA LEU A 696 -6.28 -8.22 -16.93
C LEU A 696 -6.35 -6.86 -17.65
N THR A 697 -7.54 -6.49 -18.14
CA THR A 697 -7.77 -5.19 -18.78
C THR A 697 -7.77 -4.07 -17.76
N GLY A 698 -8.41 -4.27 -16.60
CA GLY A 698 -8.36 -3.33 -15.47
C GLY A 698 -6.94 -3.10 -14.98
N ARG A 699 -6.16 -4.18 -14.78
CA ARG A 699 -4.76 -4.07 -14.37
C ARG A 699 -3.86 -3.40 -15.42
N ASN A 700 -4.13 -3.60 -16.71
CA ASN A 700 -3.44 -2.87 -17.78
C ASN A 700 -3.78 -1.38 -17.78
N GLU A 701 -5.02 -1.02 -17.47
CA GLU A 701 -5.44 0.38 -17.41
C GLU A 701 -4.85 1.08 -16.17
N GLU A 702 -4.79 0.39 -15.03
CA GLU A 702 -4.06 0.85 -13.84
C GLU A 702 -2.58 1.08 -14.15
N LEU A 703 -1.90 0.11 -14.78
CA LEU A 703 -0.51 0.27 -15.21
C LEU A 703 -0.32 1.43 -16.20
N ARG A 704 -1.29 1.69 -17.09
CA ARG A 704 -1.24 2.86 -17.99
C ARG A 704 -1.44 4.17 -17.24
N GLN A 705 -2.29 4.20 -16.22
CA GLN A 705 -2.47 5.37 -15.37
C GLN A 705 -1.22 5.65 -14.54
N GLU A 706 -0.63 4.63 -13.92
CA GLU A 706 0.66 4.73 -13.22
C GLU A 706 1.78 5.17 -14.17
N LEU A 707 1.83 4.66 -15.39
CA LEU A 707 2.80 5.09 -16.40
C LEU A 707 2.59 6.55 -16.82
N LYS A 708 1.34 7.01 -16.90
CA LYS A 708 1.01 8.40 -17.20
C LYS A 708 1.32 9.34 -16.04
N GLU A 709 1.11 8.90 -14.80
CA GLU A 709 1.47 9.65 -13.59
C GLU A 709 2.97 9.75 -13.42
N THR A 710 3.70 8.63 -13.55
CA THR A 710 5.17 8.63 -13.54
C THR A 710 5.75 9.46 -14.69
N GLN A 711 5.14 9.46 -15.88
CA GLN A 711 5.54 10.37 -16.96
C GLN A 711 5.29 11.84 -16.59
N LYS A 712 4.15 12.18 -15.98
CA LYS A 712 3.89 13.55 -15.49
C LYS A 712 4.89 13.96 -14.41
N GLU A 713 5.17 13.09 -13.45
CA GLU A 713 6.16 13.32 -12.41
C GLU A 713 7.56 13.50 -13.01
N ALA A 714 7.96 12.65 -13.95
CA ALA A 714 9.23 12.78 -14.68
C ALA A 714 9.31 14.10 -15.46
N THR A 715 8.23 14.53 -16.12
CA THR A 715 8.21 15.86 -16.78
C THR A 715 8.27 17.00 -15.76
N SER A 716 7.62 16.87 -14.60
CA SER A 716 7.68 17.88 -13.54
C SER A 716 9.08 18.00 -12.94
N LEU A 717 9.75 16.86 -12.69
CA LEU A 717 11.12 16.79 -12.21
C LEU A 717 12.10 17.29 -13.27
N SER A 718 11.87 16.96 -14.55
CA SER A 718 12.67 17.49 -15.66
C SER A 718 12.53 19.01 -15.78
N ASN A 719 11.32 19.56 -15.57
CA ASN A 719 11.09 21.01 -15.57
C ASN A 719 11.75 21.68 -14.36
N GLN A 720 11.67 21.06 -13.18
CA GLN A 720 12.39 21.53 -11.99
C GLN A 720 13.90 21.51 -12.21
N LEU A 721 14.44 20.44 -12.80
CA LEU A 721 15.86 20.30 -13.15
C LEU A 721 16.28 21.33 -14.19
N ALA A 722 15.46 21.61 -15.21
CA ALA A 722 15.70 22.67 -16.18
C ALA A 722 15.76 24.05 -15.50
N SER A 723 14.80 24.36 -14.62
CA SER A 723 14.80 25.62 -13.86
C SER A 723 15.98 25.74 -12.88
N ALA A 724 16.40 24.63 -12.28
CA ALA A 724 17.58 24.59 -11.42
C ALA A 724 18.86 24.78 -12.23
N ASN A 725 18.95 24.18 -13.42
CA ASN A 725 20.06 24.39 -14.34
C ASN A 725 20.10 25.83 -14.86
N GLU A 726 18.96 26.46 -15.17
CA GLU A 726 18.91 27.89 -15.51
C GLU A 726 19.41 28.75 -14.35
N LYS A 727 19.03 28.45 -13.10
CA LYS A 727 19.56 29.15 -11.92
C LYS A 727 21.06 28.90 -11.73
N ILE A 728 21.54 27.69 -12.00
CA ILE A 728 22.98 27.37 -11.95
C ILE A 728 23.73 28.13 -13.03
N GLU A 729 23.20 28.22 -14.25
CA GLU A 729 23.81 29.02 -15.32
C GLU A 729 23.73 30.52 -15.01
N GLN A 730 22.65 31.02 -14.41
CA GLN A 730 22.59 32.39 -13.89
C GLN A 730 23.65 32.64 -12.81
N MET A 731 23.77 31.76 -11.81
CA MET A 731 24.79 31.85 -10.77
C MET A 731 26.20 31.68 -11.32
N LYS A 732 26.43 30.81 -12.31
CA LYS A 732 27.72 30.69 -13.00
C LYS A 732 28.04 31.93 -13.81
N ASN A 733 27.05 32.54 -14.46
CA ASN A 733 27.21 33.80 -15.18
C ASN A 733 27.48 34.94 -14.19
N GLU A 734 26.83 34.97 -13.03
CA GLU A 734 27.13 35.90 -11.93
C GLU A 734 28.54 35.66 -11.38
N ILE A 735 28.95 34.42 -11.11
CA ILE A 735 30.31 34.06 -10.69
C ILE A 735 31.32 34.43 -11.78
N TYR A 736 30.99 34.25 -13.06
CA TYR A 736 31.83 34.63 -14.19
C TYR A 736 31.95 36.14 -14.32
N LEU A 737 30.86 36.89 -14.10
CA LEU A 737 30.85 38.35 -14.02
C LEU A 737 31.65 38.84 -12.80
N LEU A 738 31.54 38.16 -11.66
CA LEU A 738 32.33 38.40 -10.45
C LEU A 738 33.82 38.10 -10.65
N HIS A 739 34.17 37.02 -11.37
CA HIS A 739 35.55 36.68 -11.72
C HIS A 739 36.13 37.61 -12.81
N GLN A 740 35.32 38.04 -13.79
CA GLN A 740 35.72 39.07 -14.75
C GLN A 740 35.97 40.41 -14.06
N SER A 741 35.30 40.65 -12.94
CA SER A 741 35.45 41.86 -12.13
C SER A 741 36.52 41.70 -11.02
N GLU A 742 36.91 40.49 -10.64
CA GLU A 742 38.14 40.22 -9.87
C GLU A 742 39.44 40.52 -10.64
N GLY A 743 39.38 40.63 -11.98
CA GLY A 743 40.51 41.05 -12.82
C GLY A 743 40.77 42.55 -12.84
N ALA A 744 39.88 43.38 -12.28
CA ALA A 744 40.05 44.81 -12.16
C ALA A 744 39.30 45.32 -10.93
N ASN A 745 40.03 45.51 -9.81
CA ASN A 745 39.62 46.29 -8.62
C ASN A 745 38.15 46.76 -8.65
N ILE A 746 37.22 45.94 -8.15
CA ILE A 746 35.84 46.40 -7.94
C ILE A 746 35.82 47.30 -6.71
N VAL A 747 36.17 48.56 -6.96
CA VAL A 747 35.53 49.66 -6.27
C VAL A 747 34.08 49.63 -6.72
N PHE A 748 33.19 49.06 -5.89
CA PHE A 748 31.76 49.27 -6.08
C PHE A 748 31.49 50.78 -6.04
N GLN A 749 30.66 51.25 -6.97
CA GLN A 749 30.43 52.67 -7.23
C GLN A 749 30.20 53.46 -5.95
N THR A 750 31.25 54.14 -5.50
CA THR A 750 31.20 55.13 -4.44
C THR A 750 30.24 56.22 -4.89
N VAL A 751 29.16 56.44 -4.15
CA VAL A 751 28.45 57.71 -4.23
C VAL A 751 29.49 58.77 -3.90
N ASN A 752 29.87 59.58 -4.91
CA ASN A 752 30.90 60.60 -4.77
C ASN A 752 30.48 61.57 -3.67
N LEU A 753 31.07 61.42 -2.49
CA LEU A 753 30.99 62.37 -1.39
C LEU A 753 32.16 63.37 -1.51
N PRO A 754 31.99 64.61 -1.03
CA PRO A 754 32.90 65.72 -1.34
C PRO A 754 34.35 65.49 -0.89
N GLU A 755 35.30 65.94 -1.71
CA GLU A 755 36.75 65.89 -1.47
C GLU A 755 37.13 66.58 -0.15
N GLY A 756 37.55 65.77 0.84
CA GLY A 756 38.04 66.27 2.13
C GLY A 756 37.83 65.34 3.34
N MET A 757 37.12 64.23 3.20
CA MET A 757 36.90 63.27 4.30
C MET A 757 38.00 62.20 4.38
N ALA A 758 38.41 61.87 5.61
CA ALA A 758 39.49 60.91 5.88
C ALA A 758 39.08 59.46 5.48
N PRO A 759 39.99 58.65 4.93
CA PRO A 759 39.68 57.33 4.37
C PRO A 759 39.07 56.32 5.37
N SER A 760 39.29 56.48 6.69
CA SER A 760 38.64 55.63 7.70
C SER A 760 37.13 55.89 7.82
N SER A 761 36.69 57.14 7.58
CA SER A 761 35.28 57.53 7.68
C SER A 761 34.45 57.01 6.51
N VAL A 762 35.06 56.88 5.33
CA VAL A 762 34.43 56.35 4.12
C VAL A 762 34.11 54.85 4.27
N ASN A 763 35.04 54.08 4.83
CA ASN A 763 34.83 52.64 5.06
C ASN A 763 33.76 52.37 6.13
N THR A 764 33.72 53.18 7.20
CA THR A 764 32.64 53.08 8.21
C THR A 764 31.28 53.43 7.63
N ILE A 765 31.19 54.43 6.75
CA ILE A 765 29.93 54.82 6.11
C ILE A 765 29.45 53.73 5.14
N ASN A 766 30.35 53.09 4.39
CA ASN A 766 29.99 51.98 3.51
C ASN A 766 29.52 50.75 4.30
N SER A 767 30.20 50.40 5.39
CA SER A 767 29.78 49.30 6.27
C SER A 767 28.42 49.56 6.91
N LEU A 768 28.14 50.81 7.29
CA LEU A 768 26.83 51.22 7.81
C LEU A 768 25.74 51.17 6.73
N ASN A 769 26.06 51.53 5.49
CA ASN A 769 25.13 51.44 4.37
C ASN A 769 24.81 49.98 4.01
N GLU A 770 25.80 49.08 4.02
CA GLU A 770 25.59 47.64 3.85
C GLU A 770 24.68 47.07 4.95
N TYR A 771 24.91 47.46 6.20
CA TYR A 771 24.05 47.08 7.32
C TYR A 771 22.63 47.63 7.17
N LEU A 772 22.48 48.85 6.66
CA LEU A 772 21.17 49.47 6.36
C LEU A 772 20.41 48.72 5.26
N ILE A 773 21.10 48.32 4.18
CA ILE A 773 20.51 47.53 3.09
C ILE A 773 20.03 46.17 3.61
N HIS A 774 20.86 45.52 4.44
CA HIS A 774 20.48 44.26 5.10
C HIS A 774 19.24 44.43 5.98
N LEU A 775 19.18 45.50 6.78
CA LEU A 775 18.02 45.80 7.62
C LEU A 775 16.77 46.11 6.79
N THR A 776 16.88 46.81 5.66
CA THR A 776 15.71 47.09 4.81
C THR A 776 15.20 45.82 4.14
N GLN A 777 16.08 44.93 3.70
CA GLN A 777 15.67 43.62 3.16
C GLN A 777 15.03 42.73 4.24
N GLU A 778 15.57 42.73 5.47
CA GLU A 778 14.97 41.98 6.58
C GLU A 778 13.59 42.54 6.96
N LEU A 779 13.42 43.86 6.93
CA LEU A 779 12.12 44.50 7.14
C LEU A 779 11.12 44.15 6.05
N GLU A 780 11.51 44.20 4.78
CA GLU A 780 10.64 43.82 3.66
C GLU A 780 10.21 42.34 3.75
N ASN A 781 11.13 41.45 4.13
CA ASN A 781 10.80 40.04 4.36
C ASN A 781 9.82 39.84 5.53
N LYS A 782 10.00 40.58 6.63
CA LYS A 782 9.07 40.54 7.77
C LYS A 782 7.71 41.12 7.43
N GLU A 783 7.65 42.17 6.61
CA GLU A 783 6.40 42.78 6.14
C GLU A 783 5.62 41.82 5.23
N ASN A 784 6.31 41.11 4.34
CA ASN A 784 5.72 40.06 3.52
C ASN A 784 5.17 38.89 4.36
N LEU A 785 5.90 38.47 5.40
CA LEU A 785 5.45 37.42 6.31
C LEU A 785 4.23 37.87 7.13
N LEU A 786 4.22 39.12 7.60
CA LEU A 786 3.07 39.70 8.30
C LEU A 786 1.83 39.70 7.41
N LYS A 787 1.97 40.09 6.15
CA LYS A 787 0.86 40.08 5.19
C LYS A 787 0.29 38.68 4.95
N GLN A 788 1.15 37.66 4.84
CA GLN A 788 0.70 36.26 4.74
C GLN A 788 -0.05 35.80 5.98
N LEU A 789 0.41 36.20 7.17
CA LEU A 789 -0.29 35.88 8.43
C LEU A 789 -1.63 36.62 8.54
N GLU A 790 -1.71 37.87 8.10
CA GLU A 790 -2.97 38.63 8.02
C GLU A 790 -3.98 37.94 7.09
N ASP A 791 -3.56 37.54 5.88
CA ASP A 791 -4.39 36.81 4.92
C ASP A 791 -4.89 35.48 5.52
N ALA A 792 -4.02 34.74 6.21
CA ALA A 792 -4.40 33.49 6.88
C ALA A 792 -5.42 33.73 8.01
N VAL A 793 -5.26 34.79 8.80
CA VAL A 793 -6.20 35.17 9.86
C VAL A 793 -7.56 35.58 9.27
N GLU A 794 -7.57 36.31 8.16
CA GLU A 794 -8.78 36.68 7.42
C GLU A 794 -9.55 35.41 6.97
N ASP A 795 -8.84 34.42 6.43
CA ASP A 795 -9.42 33.15 6.01
C ASP A 795 -9.95 32.32 7.18
N TYR A 796 -9.26 32.28 8.32
CA TYR A 796 -9.78 31.63 9.53
C TYR A 796 -11.01 32.34 10.08
N LYS A 797 -11.06 33.68 10.04
CA LYS A 797 -12.27 34.45 10.41
C LYS A 797 -13.45 34.10 9.51
N ARG A 798 -13.25 33.97 8.19
CA ARG A 798 -14.29 33.55 7.24
C ARG A 798 -14.79 32.15 7.55
N LYS A 799 -13.88 31.18 7.77
CA LYS A 799 -14.24 29.80 8.15
C LYS A 799 -15.01 29.76 9.47
N PHE A 800 -14.57 30.52 10.47
CA PHE A 800 -15.25 30.60 11.76
C PHE A 800 -16.66 31.21 11.64
N ALA A 801 -16.84 32.23 10.80
CA ALA A 801 -18.16 32.81 10.54
C ALA A 801 -19.13 31.78 9.92
N VAL A 802 -18.64 30.94 9.00
CA VAL A 802 -19.43 29.84 8.40
C VAL A 802 -19.83 28.81 9.47
N ILE A 803 -18.88 28.36 10.30
CA ILE A 803 -19.15 27.39 11.37
C ILE A 803 -20.16 27.96 12.37
N ARG A 804 -20.01 29.24 12.76
CA ARG A 804 -20.96 29.91 13.65
C ARG A 804 -22.36 30.00 13.03
N HIS A 805 -22.45 30.24 11.73
CA HIS A 805 -23.72 30.25 11.01
C HIS A 805 -24.37 28.86 11.00
N GLN A 806 -23.60 27.81 10.69
CA GLN A 806 -24.06 26.41 10.72
C GLN A 806 -24.52 26.01 12.12
N GLN A 807 -23.77 26.37 13.17
CA GLN A 807 -24.16 26.14 14.55
C GLN A 807 -25.48 26.86 14.89
N GLY A 808 -25.66 28.09 14.41
CA GLY A 808 -26.91 28.83 14.55
C GLY A 808 -28.10 28.17 13.83
N LEU A 809 -27.88 27.54 12.67
CA LEU A 809 -28.91 26.77 11.97
C LEU A 809 -29.28 25.51 12.75
N LEU A 810 -28.30 24.77 13.26
CA LEU A 810 -28.49 23.60 14.12
C LEU A 810 -29.31 23.94 15.37
N TYR A 811 -29.00 25.05 16.05
CA TYR A 811 -29.79 25.49 17.20
C TYR A 811 -31.22 25.88 16.81
N LYS A 812 -31.43 26.49 15.63
CA LYS A 812 -32.79 26.78 15.14
C LYS A 812 -33.57 25.51 14.79
N GLU A 813 -32.91 24.51 14.21
CA GLU A 813 -33.52 23.21 13.94
C GLU A 813 -33.87 22.48 15.24
N TYR A 814 -32.97 22.47 16.22
CA TYR A 814 -33.22 21.92 17.54
C TYR A 814 -34.38 22.63 18.26
N GLN A 815 -34.44 23.96 18.18
CA GLN A 815 -35.52 24.74 18.75
C GLN A 815 -36.86 24.45 18.07
N ARG A 816 -36.87 24.27 16.74
CA ARG A 816 -38.07 23.83 16.00
C ARG A 816 -38.52 22.44 16.43
N TYR A 817 -37.59 21.51 16.60
CA TYR A 817 -37.87 20.15 17.08
C TYR A 817 -38.46 20.15 18.50
N CYS A 818 -37.90 20.96 19.41
CA CYS A 818 -38.41 21.10 20.77
C CYS A 818 -39.78 21.80 20.84
N SER A 819 -40.13 22.65 19.86
CA SER A 819 -41.46 23.28 19.80
C SER A 819 -42.55 22.41 19.15
N LEU A 820 -42.18 21.27 18.57
CA LEU A 820 -43.09 20.29 17.97
C LEU A 820 -43.48 19.16 18.95
N PHE A 821 -42.81 19.09 20.10
CA PHE A 821 -43.19 18.33 21.29
C PHE A 821 -43.82 19.27 22.32
#